data_AF-W9NEU8-F1
#
_entry.id   AF-W9NEU8-F1
#
_cell.length_a   1.000
_cell.length_b   1.000
_cell.length_c   1.000
_cell.angle_alpha   90.00
_cell.angle_beta   90.00
_cell.angle_gamma   90.00
#
_symmetry.space_group_name_H-M   'P 1'
#
loop_
_entity.id
_entity.type
_entity.pdbx_description
1 polymer ?
#
loop_
_entity_poly.entity_id
_entity_poly.type
_entity_poly.pdbx_seq_one_letter_code
_entity_poly.pdbx_strand_id
1 'polypeptide(L)'
;MSGKSRRRSGGQTRRWQVLSSELSKALETSRQARRRSDSIFSVHHLVHFLQYAASVALSVTAEPFSFVKVSRLHRGIAPDLSDHIRNFLGKFELLKTFQQVAVPLIASSLLLDHYSPGMHPFDCHQVFRELYENACYQASSELKSSFKMLISPSETVRLISCSMFTQFAQSQALGSMRDWHRQQLARNSGILRSIVSNDTCLSCIRRRPQYGFPCGHIVCQNCIRTFSPKISSEPWEYVPKSCHICGQPTPGISIRLFPDTSRLRVLSIDGGGIRGSAPIGFLKAIQDEIGIPYYNVQRSFDVKVGTSSGALSVICLDILGWNVDDCMSHLKQFAEQSFIQRSSWFTRLLDRLPLFSNVAWLFQLICTLLADSKYTAEGLEKLLIETYGQNRSTTDISPATAIGAHVGVTLTRARDGSVFLATNYNSATGQAQDSDYRHFELNDGQSQSKWWQVLRCATAAPYYFKPARIGDLGVFQDGGLAVNNPVCIAIREATLLSPDMAEPSIVVSLGTGSASDDDNGSSGILSEKFLPRLSRALWKQTGSKVTWSHLLSHQRADSDTKLFRFDVDFMGEEPLLDEVSMVERVRQTAYDMATRSSSLRRLCRHLRAELFLFELDELHPPYFLRGAYQCAGRIICRLRAHTPEYKGFIRQLCERQATFRVGAQFLRITYENINTDLCYKVNFTVPTLSSSISIALLEGADEESHINGSPFAIEWLIRRQALNAGFGTSDHRELAHSDLDCVP
;
A
#
# COMPACT_ATOMS: atom_id res chain seq x y z
N MET A 1 84.67 -27.63 38.16
CA MET A 1 84.01 -28.16 36.94
C MET A 1 82.69 -27.45 36.74
N SER A 2 82.42 -27.00 35.51
CA SER A 2 81.10 -26.81 34.86
C SER A 2 79.98 -26.11 35.66
N GLY A 3 79.35 -25.01 35.26
CA GLY A 3 79.05 -24.57 33.91
C GLY A 3 77.55 -24.21 33.81
N LYS A 4 77.28 -22.98 33.37
CA LYS A 4 76.06 -22.51 32.66
C LYS A 4 74.68 -22.64 33.34
N SER A 5 74.17 -21.52 33.87
CA SER A 5 72.73 -21.17 33.77
C SER A 5 72.50 -19.66 34.00
N ARG A 6 72.99 -18.82 33.10
CA ARG A 6 72.56 -17.42 32.97
C ARG A 6 72.54 -17.08 31.49
N ARG A 7 71.33 -17.06 30.90
CA ARG A 7 70.92 -16.42 29.62
C ARG A 7 69.84 -17.26 28.93
N ARG A 8 68.58 -17.15 29.34
CA ARG A 8 67.44 -17.54 28.46
C ARG A 8 66.25 -16.56 28.48
N SER A 9 66.09 -15.68 29.47
CA SER A 9 64.94 -14.75 29.52
C SER A 9 65.08 -13.52 28.61
N GLY A 10 66.23 -12.86 28.54
CA GLY A 10 66.40 -11.60 27.78
C GLY A 10 66.31 -11.73 26.24
N GLY A 11 66.48 -12.94 25.69
CA GLY A 11 66.36 -13.20 24.26
C GLY A 11 64.91 -13.34 23.77
N GLN A 12 64.01 -13.87 24.62
CA GLN A 12 62.58 -13.97 24.30
C GLN A 12 61.89 -12.61 24.39
N THR A 13 62.24 -11.77 25.38
CA THR A 13 61.67 -10.41 25.51
C THR A 13 62.09 -9.50 24.35
N ARG A 14 63.36 -9.58 23.89
CA ARG A 14 63.81 -8.85 22.70
C ARG A 14 63.14 -9.35 21.40
N ARG A 15 62.95 -10.66 21.25
CA ARG A 15 62.23 -11.22 20.08
C ARG A 15 60.76 -10.81 20.05
N TRP A 16 60.10 -10.78 21.22
CA TRP A 16 58.74 -10.26 21.34
C TRP A 16 58.65 -8.78 20.99
N GLN A 17 59.58 -7.95 21.49
CA GLN A 17 59.59 -6.50 21.18
C GLN A 17 59.81 -6.23 19.69
N VAL A 18 60.71 -6.97 19.04
CA VAL A 18 60.93 -6.86 17.59
C VAL A 18 59.69 -7.30 16.82
N LEU A 19 59.10 -8.46 17.16
CA LEU A 19 57.87 -8.93 16.53
C LEU A 19 56.70 -7.95 16.71
N SER A 20 56.52 -7.43 17.93
CA SER A 20 55.47 -6.45 18.25
C SER A 20 55.66 -5.17 17.45
N SER A 21 56.90 -4.66 17.34
CA SER A 21 57.21 -3.46 16.56
C SER A 21 56.94 -3.66 15.07
N GLU A 22 57.34 -4.80 14.50
CA GLU A 22 57.07 -5.13 13.11
C GLU A 22 55.56 -5.30 12.85
N LEU A 23 54.83 -5.98 13.74
CA LEU A 23 53.37 -6.10 13.65
C LEU A 23 52.68 -4.74 13.73
N SER A 24 53.08 -3.86 14.65
CA SER A 24 52.53 -2.50 14.76
C SER A 24 52.79 -1.69 13.49
N LYS A 25 54.00 -1.79 12.91
CA LYS A 25 54.35 -1.11 11.65
C LYS A 25 53.56 -1.65 10.46
N ALA A 26 53.42 -2.96 10.35
CA ALA A 26 52.62 -3.61 9.31
C ALA A 26 51.13 -3.23 9.44
N LEU A 27 50.61 -3.19 10.67
CA LEU A 27 49.23 -2.82 10.96
C LEU A 27 48.96 -1.35 10.63
N GLU A 28 49.88 -0.44 10.97
CA GLU A 28 49.76 0.97 10.60
C GLU A 28 49.85 1.18 9.09
N THR A 29 50.77 0.48 8.41
CA THR A 29 50.89 0.54 6.96
C THR A 29 49.61 0.04 6.27
N SER A 30 49.04 -1.07 6.75
CA SER A 30 47.76 -1.59 6.25
C SER A 30 46.61 -0.62 6.53
N ARG A 31 46.55 -0.03 7.73
CA ARG A 31 45.54 0.98 8.08
C ARG A 31 45.66 2.22 7.19
N GLN A 32 46.86 2.72 6.93
CA GLN A 32 47.06 3.87 6.04
C GLN A 32 46.66 3.55 4.59
N ALA A 33 46.99 2.36 4.09
CA ALA A 33 46.53 1.91 2.78
C ALA A 33 45.00 1.85 2.72
N ARG A 34 44.34 1.32 3.76
CA ARG A 34 42.86 1.28 3.86
C ARG A 34 42.22 2.65 4.00
N ARG A 35 42.84 3.59 4.74
CA ARG A 35 42.38 4.99 4.81
C ARG A 35 42.39 5.66 3.44
N ARG A 36 43.43 5.40 2.64
CA ARG A 36 43.55 6.00 1.29
C ARG A 36 42.55 5.44 0.29
N SER A 37 41.99 4.26 0.55
CA SER A 37 41.03 3.58 -0.32
C SER A 37 39.62 3.51 0.27
N ASP A 38 39.32 4.30 1.31
CA ASP A 38 38.05 4.31 2.04
C ASP A 38 37.56 2.89 2.37
N SER A 39 38.45 2.02 2.85
CA SER A 39 38.17 0.60 3.15
C SER A 39 38.40 0.24 4.62
N ILE A 40 38.36 1.24 5.51
CA ILE A 40 38.26 1.00 6.95
C ILE A 40 36.80 0.75 7.30
N PHE A 41 36.41 -0.51 7.16
CA PHE A 41 35.08 -0.98 7.51
C PHE A 41 34.94 -1.17 9.02
N SER A 42 33.75 -0.89 9.55
CA SER A 42 33.39 -1.35 10.90
C SER A 42 33.36 -2.88 10.94
N VAL A 43 33.37 -3.45 12.15
CA VAL A 43 33.20 -4.91 12.31
C VAL A 43 31.88 -5.35 11.67
N HIS A 44 30.84 -4.53 11.80
CA HIS A 44 29.53 -4.79 11.23
C HIS A 44 29.57 -4.87 9.70
N HIS A 45 30.11 -3.84 9.03
CA HIS A 45 30.27 -3.83 7.56
C HIS A 45 31.12 -5.00 7.07
N LEU A 46 32.22 -5.29 7.77
CA LEU A 46 33.11 -6.38 7.41
C LEU A 46 32.43 -7.75 7.47
N VAL A 47 31.62 -8.00 8.51
CA VAL A 47 30.84 -9.24 8.64
C VAL A 47 29.89 -9.41 7.47
N HIS A 48 29.17 -8.36 7.08
CA HIS A 48 28.28 -8.41 5.92
C HIS A 48 29.02 -8.69 4.61
N PHE A 49 30.18 -8.05 4.39
CA PHE A 49 31.01 -8.34 3.22
C PHE A 49 31.53 -9.77 3.19
N LEU A 50 31.96 -10.31 4.34
CA LEU A 50 32.45 -11.69 4.45
C LEU A 50 31.33 -12.71 4.25
N GLN A 51 30.14 -12.47 4.80
CA GLN A 51 28.97 -13.32 4.59
C GLN A 51 28.59 -13.38 3.11
N TYR A 52 28.53 -12.21 2.45
CA TYR A 52 28.26 -12.16 1.02
C TYR A 52 29.36 -12.85 0.21
N ALA A 53 30.62 -12.54 0.48
CA ALA A 53 31.76 -13.16 -0.19
C ALA A 53 31.74 -14.69 -0.03
N ALA A 54 31.40 -15.21 1.15
CA ALA A 54 31.26 -16.64 1.39
C ALA A 54 30.10 -17.25 0.59
N SER A 55 28.97 -16.55 0.47
CA SER A 55 27.82 -17.04 -0.31
C SER A 55 28.12 -17.11 -1.82
N VAL A 56 28.91 -16.16 -2.33
CA VAL A 56 29.28 -16.05 -3.75
C VAL A 56 30.55 -16.84 -4.07
N ALA A 57 31.38 -17.19 -3.09
CA ALA A 57 32.57 -18.03 -3.31
C ALA A 57 32.23 -19.41 -3.92
N LEU A 58 30.97 -19.83 -3.79
CA LEU A 58 30.44 -21.05 -4.41
C LEU A 58 30.00 -20.85 -5.88
N SER A 59 29.83 -19.60 -6.33
CA SER A 59 29.48 -19.25 -7.71
C SER A 59 30.70 -18.76 -8.48
N VAL A 60 30.97 -19.39 -9.63
CA VAL A 60 32.15 -19.15 -10.50
C VAL A 60 31.92 -17.92 -11.40
N THR A 61 31.53 -16.77 -10.86
CA THR A 61 31.40 -15.55 -11.67
C THR A 61 32.69 -14.73 -11.59
N ALA A 62 33.23 -14.39 -12.76
CA ALA A 62 34.52 -13.70 -12.94
C ALA A 62 34.47 -12.18 -12.67
N GLU A 63 33.40 -11.68 -12.04
CA GLU A 63 33.28 -10.24 -11.78
C GLU A 63 34.12 -9.80 -10.57
N PRO A 64 34.84 -8.67 -10.67
CA PRO A 64 35.56 -8.10 -9.53
C PRO A 64 34.60 -7.76 -8.38
N PHE A 65 35.00 -8.11 -7.16
CA PHE A 65 34.23 -7.78 -5.95
C PHE A 65 34.17 -6.26 -5.75
N SER A 66 32.99 -5.66 -5.91
CA SER A 66 32.75 -4.24 -5.60
C SER A 66 32.09 -4.09 -4.24
N PHE A 67 32.78 -3.44 -3.29
CA PHE A 67 32.21 -3.08 -1.99
C PHE A 67 30.99 -2.16 -2.13
N VAL A 68 31.02 -1.23 -3.08
CA VAL A 68 29.91 -0.29 -3.33
C VAL A 68 28.66 -1.03 -3.79
N LYS A 69 28.76 -1.92 -4.77
CA LYS A 69 27.62 -2.71 -5.25
C LYS A 69 27.11 -3.67 -4.18
N VAL A 70 28.02 -4.32 -3.45
CA VAL A 70 27.66 -5.26 -2.38
C VAL A 70 26.95 -4.56 -1.22
N SER A 71 27.34 -3.32 -0.89
CA SER A 71 26.63 -2.51 0.12
C SER A 71 25.17 -2.20 -0.24
N ARG A 72 24.77 -2.42 -1.50
CA ARG A 72 23.43 -2.11 -2.02
C ARG A 72 22.59 -3.34 -2.37
N LEU A 73 23.04 -4.56 -2.10
CA LEU A 73 22.32 -5.79 -2.49
C LEU A 73 20.91 -5.89 -1.91
N HIS A 74 20.75 -5.59 -0.62
CA HIS A 74 19.46 -5.64 0.06
C HIS A 74 18.65 -4.34 -0.08
N ARG A 75 19.20 -3.34 -0.77
CA ARG A 75 18.61 -2.03 -1.00
C ARG A 75 19.08 -1.49 -2.36
N GLY A 76 18.67 -2.20 -3.42
CA GLY A 76 19.02 -1.86 -4.79
C GLY A 76 18.63 -0.43 -5.16
N ILE A 77 19.21 0.06 -6.25
CA ILE A 77 18.75 1.28 -6.89
C ILE A 77 17.39 0.99 -7.51
N ALA A 78 16.50 1.98 -7.49
CA ALA A 78 15.22 1.88 -8.16
C ALA A 78 15.44 1.54 -9.66
N PRO A 79 14.84 0.46 -10.19
CA PRO A 79 15.06 0.05 -11.58
C PRO A 79 14.59 1.11 -12.59
N ASP A 80 13.62 1.91 -12.19
CA ASP A 80 13.01 3.05 -12.90
C ASP A 80 13.65 4.40 -12.54
N LEU A 81 14.86 4.40 -11.96
CA LEU A 81 15.57 5.65 -11.61
C LEU A 81 15.76 6.57 -12.83
N SER A 82 16.11 6.00 -13.98
CA SER A 82 16.30 6.77 -15.22
C SER A 82 15.00 7.48 -15.63
N ASP A 83 13.85 6.80 -15.53
CA ASP A 83 12.53 7.38 -15.80
C ASP A 83 12.23 8.55 -14.87
N HIS A 84 12.48 8.40 -13.57
CA HIS A 84 12.27 9.47 -12.58
C HIS A 84 13.16 10.69 -12.82
N ILE A 85 14.44 10.47 -13.12
CA ILE A 85 15.37 11.55 -13.46
C ILE A 85 14.91 12.26 -14.74
N ARG A 86 14.54 11.50 -15.79
CA ARG A 86 14.05 12.04 -17.06
C ARG A 86 12.80 12.89 -16.86
N ASN A 87 11.83 12.37 -16.12
CA ASN A 87 10.56 13.05 -15.83
C ASN A 87 10.80 14.36 -15.07
N PHE A 88 11.74 14.37 -14.12
CA PHE A 88 12.11 15.57 -13.38
C PHE A 88 12.84 16.60 -14.25
N LEU A 89 13.85 16.17 -15.01
CA LEU A 89 14.58 17.04 -15.96
C LEU A 89 13.62 17.67 -16.98
N GLY A 90 12.62 16.90 -17.45
CA GLY A 90 11.57 17.33 -18.36
C GLY A 90 10.72 18.52 -17.88
N LYS A 91 10.82 18.91 -16.60
CA LYS A 91 10.09 20.05 -16.02
C LYS A 91 10.78 21.40 -16.19
N PHE A 92 12.03 21.43 -16.69
CA PHE A 92 12.85 22.64 -16.69
C PHE A 92 13.24 23.08 -18.10
N GLU A 93 12.49 23.99 -18.71
CA GLU A 93 12.75 24.42 -20.10
C GLU A 93 13.93 25.41 -20.26
N LEU A 94 14.34 26.06 -19.17
CA LEU A 94 15.39 27.09 -19.19
C LEU A 94 16.73 26.55 -18.69
N LEU A 95 17.80 26.78 -19.44
CA LEU A 95 19.17 26.38 -19.08
C LEU A 95 19.58 26.83 -17.68
N LYS A 96 19.19 28.06 -17.30
CA LYS A 96 19.50 28.62 -15.98
C LYS A 96 18.86 27.83 -14.85
N THR A 97 17.56 27.53 -14.91
CA THR A 97 16.87 26.78 -13.85
C THR A 97 17.27 25.30 -13.87
N PHE A 98 17.56 24.74 -15.04
CA PHE A 98 18.14 23.40 -15.16
C PHE A 98 19.45 23.27 -14.39
N GLN A 99 20.41 24.17 -14.63
CA GLN A 99 21.73 24.13 -13.98
C GLN A 99 21.69 24.52 -12.49
N GLN A 100 20.83 25.47 -12.12
CA GLN A 100 20.79 26.01 -10.75
C GLN A 100 19.84 25.23 -9.82
N VAL A 101 18.88 24.49 -10.36
CA VAL A 101 17.84 23.81 -9.58
C VAL A 101 17.83 22.31 -9.85
N ALA A 102 17.63 21.89 -11.10
CA ALA A 102 17.43 20.48 -11.43
C ALA A 102 18.69 19.64 -11.13
N VAL A 103 19.85 20.08 -11.63
CA VAL A 103 21.13 19.40 -11.43
C VAL A 103 21.49 19.28 -9.94
N PRO A 104 21.48 20.36 -9.13
CA PRO A 104 21.77 20.25 -7.69
C PRO A 104 20.77 19.39 -6.92
N LEU A 105 19.48 19.42 -7.28
CA LEU A 105 18.47 18.60 -6.61
C LEU A 105 18.64 17.12 -6.91
N ILE A 106 18.92 16.74 -8.17
CA ILE A 106 19.24 15.35 -8.53
C ILE A 106 20.48 14.90 -7.74
N ALA A 107 21.56 15.67 -7.78
CA ALA A 107 22.79 15.35 -7.05
C ALA A 107 22.53 15.16 -5.55
N SER A 108 21.80 16.07 -4.90
CA SER A 108 21.44 15.96 -3.49
C SER A 108 20.56 14.74 -3.19
N SER A 109 19.73 14.32 -4.15
CA SER A 109 18.89 13.13 -4.03
C SER A 109 19.69 11.83 -4.14
N LEU A 110 20.70 11.78 -5.02
CA LEU A 110 21.62 10.65 -5.13
C LEU A 110 22.46 10.49 -3.86
N LEU A 111 22.87 11.62 -3.25
CA LEU A 111 23.52 11.62 -1.93
C LEU A 111 22.59 11.10 -0.85
N LEU A 112 21.34 11.58 -0.81
CA LEU A 112 20.30 11.07 0.09
C LEU A 112 20.06 9.57 -0.14
N ASP A 113 20.16 9.07 -1.36
CA ASP A 113 20.02 7.65 -1.61
C ASP A 113 21.22 6.83 -1.10
N HIS A 114 22.44 7.24 -1.36
CA HIS A 114 23.59 6.41 -0.97
C HIS A 114 23.89 6.51 0.53
N TYR A 115 24.08 7.73 1.02
CA TYR A 115 24.64 8.00 2.33
C TYR A 115 23.56 8.12 3.41
N SER A 116 22.83 7.04 3.64
CA SER A 116 21.89 6.90 4.77
C SER A 116 22.61 6.63 6.11
N PRO A 117 21.95 6.84 7.26
CA PRO A 117 22.47 6.41 8.56
C PRO A 117 22.94 4.95 8.53
N GLY A 118 24.14 4.68 9.06
CA GLY A 118 24.77 3.35 9.05
C GLY A 118 25.49 2.96 7.75
N MET A 119 25.46 3.79 6.70
CA MET A 119 26.23 3.56 5.47
C MET A 119 27.72 3.86 5.68
N HIS A 120 28.59 3.02 5.12
CA HIS A 120 30.03 3.28 5.06
C HIS A 120 30.32 4.49 4.15
N PRO A 121 31.19 5.44 4.55
CA PRO A 121 31.49 6.64 3.76
C PRO A 121 32.39 6.33 2.56
N PHE A 122 31.85 5.63 1.55
CA PHE A 122 32.55 5.35 0.29
C PHE A 122 32.90 6.64 -0.45
N ASP A 123 33.97 6.58 -1.25
CA ASP A 123 34.31 7.63 -2.20
C ASP A 123 33.13 7.94 -3.13
N CYS A 124 32.72 9.22 -3.14
CA CYS A 124 31.56 9.67 -3.88
C CYS A 124 31.74 9.51 -5.40
N HIS A 125 32.97 9.59 -5.92
CA HIS A 125 33.23 9.39 -7.35
C HIS A 125 32.97 7.94 -7.75
N GLN A 126 33.48 6.98 -6.97
CA GLN A 126 33.22 5.58 -7.18
C GLN A 126 31.73 5.24 -7.07
N VAL A 127 31.05 5.79 -6.07
CA VAL A 127 29.60 5.61 -5.88
C VAL A 127 28.82 6.07 -7.10
N PHE A 128 29.09 7.29 -7.60
CA PHE A 128 28.38 7.80 -8.78
C PHE A 128 28.58 6.92 -10.01
N ARG A 129 29.83 6.55 -10.30
CA ARG A 129 30.21 5.73 -11.46
C ARG A 129 29.54 4.36 -11.43
N GLU A 130 29.59 3.70 -10.28
CA GLU A 130 29.12 2.30 -10.17
C GLU A 130 27.60 2.18 -10.05
N LEU A 131 26.93 3.21 -9.50
CA LEU A 131 25.51 3.14 -9.18
C LEU A 131 24.64 4.02 -10.09
N TYR A 132 25.03 5.26 -10.35
CA TYR A 132 24.08 6.27 -10.87
C TYR A 132 24.38 6.76 -12.29
N GLU A 133 25.63 6.67 -12.74
CA GLU A 133 26.07 7.22 -14.03
C GLU A 133 25.23 6.72 -15.21
N ASN A 134 24.98 5.41 -15.27
CA ASN A 134 24.19 4.82 -16.35
C ASN A 134 22.74 5.33 -16.36
N ALA A 135 22.10 5.40 -15.19
CA ALA A 135 20.72 5.90 -15.07
C ALA A 135 20.63 7.40 -15.45
N CYS A 136 21.61 8.21 -15.04
CA CYS A 136 21.69 9.62 -15.43
C CYS A 136 21.91 9.79 -16.94
N TYR A 137 22.75 8.94 -17.56
CA TYR A 137 23.01 8.97 -18.98
C TYR A 137 21.75 8.62 -19.79
N GLN A 138 21.11 7.49 -19.46
CA GLN A 138 19.86 7.05 -20.09
C GLN A 138 18.77 8.13 -20.00
N ALA A 139 18.55 8.67 -18.79
CA ALA A 139 17.58 9.74 -18.56
C ALA A 139 17.83 10.99 -19.42
N SER A 140 19.11 11.34 -19.59
CA SER A 140 19.52 12.51 -20.37
C SER A 140 19.44 12.27 -21.88
N SER A 141 19.69 11.03 -22.35
CA SER A 141 19.59 10.68 -23.77
C SER A 141 18.17 10.61 -24.31
N GLU A 142 17.20 10.29 -23.44
CA GLU A 142 15.79 10.13 -23.81
C GLU A 142 14.97 11.42 -23.62
N LEU A 143 15.61 12.51 -23.20
CA LEU A 143 14.97 13.81 -23.04
C LEU A 143 14.51 14.31 -24.42
N LYS A 144 13.19 14.48 -24.62
CA LYS A 144 12.62 14.86 -25.93
C LYS A 144 13.20 16.18 -26.43
N SER A 145 13.45 16.26 -27.74
CA SER A 145 14.08 17.39 -28.47
C SER A 145 13.34 18.73 -28.45
N SER A 146 12.25 18.85 -27.70
CA SER A 146 11.46 20.09 -27.55
C SER A 146 12.20 21.18 -26.75
N PHE A 147 13.33 20.84 -26.15
CA PHE A 147 14.12 21.75 -25.34
C PHE A 147 14.80 22.84 -26.19
N LYS A 148 14.65 24.10 -25.78
CA LYS A 148 15.52 25.23 -26.21
C LYS A 148 16.96 25.12 -25.66
N MET A 149 17.33 23.97 -25.10
CA MET A 149 18.61 23.72 -24.43
C MET A 149 19.53 22.86 -25.29
N LEU A 150 20.67 23.40 -25.73
CA LEU A 150 21.76 22.61 -26.30
C LEU A 150 22.68 22.09 -25.18
N ILE A 151 22.27 21.06 -24.44
CA ILE A 151 23.20 20.30 -23.58
C ILE A 151 23.24 18.85 -24.05
N SER A 152 24.44 18.30 -24.21
CA SER A 152 24.61 16.88 -24.53
C SER A 152 24.37 16.00 -23.29
N PRO A 153 23.92 14.74 -23.46
CA PRO A 153 23.73 13.82 -22.34
C PRO A 153 24.98 13.68 -21.45
N SER A 154 26.17 13.61 -22.06
CA SER A 154 27.45 13.53 -21.35
C SER A 154 27.72 14.77 -20.51
N GLU A 155 27.37 15.96 -21.00
CA GLU A 155 27.53 17.21 -20.26
C GLU A 155 26.55 17.28 -19.08
N THR A 156 25.31 16.81 -19.24
CA THR A 156 24.36 16.70 -18.13
C THR A 156 24.86 15.75 -17.04
N VAL A 157 25.35 14.57 -17.42
CA VAL A 157 25.95 13.60 -16.48
C VAL A 157 27.14 14.23 -15.74
N ARG A 158 28.02 14.94 -16.47
CA ARG A 158 29.17 15.65 -15.88
C ARG A 158 28.72 16.70 -14.86
N LEU A 159 27.69 17.50 -15.18
CA LEU A 159 27.15 18.52 -14.27
C LEU A 159 26.56 17.90 -13.00
N ILE A 160 25.78 16.81 -13.12
CA ILE A 160 25.22 16.08 -11.96
C ILE A 160 26.36 15.52 -11.10
N SER A 161 27.34 14.88 -11.72
CA SER A 161 28.52 14.31 -11.06
C SER A 161 29.29 15.38 -10.28
N CYS A 162 29.68 16.48 -10.94
CA CYS A 162 30.38 17.61 -10.30
C CYS A 162 29.58 18.23 -9.14
N SER A 163 28.25 18.36 -9.30
CA SER A 163 27.39 18.86 -8.22
C SER A 163 27.35 17.89 -7.04
N MET A 164 27.25 16.59 -7.29
CA MET A 164 27.24 15.57 -6.25
C MET A 164 28.52 15.62 -5.40
N PHE A 165 29.69 15.75 -6.04
CA PHE A 165 30.97 15.84 -5.32
C PHE A 165 31.10 17.13 -4.50
N THR A 166 30.70 18.26 -5.09
CA THR A 166 30.73 19.56 -4.40
C THR A 166 29.83 19.52 -3.16
N GLN A 167 28.64 18.96 -3.30
CA GLN A 167 27.68 18.86 -2.20
C GLN A 167 28.11 17.84 -1.14
N PHE A 168 28.71 16.71 -1.53
CA PHE A 168 29.26 15.74 -0.58
C PHE A 168 30.31 16.40 0.33
N ALA A 169 31.27 17.12 -0.26
CA ALA A 169 32.28 17.85 0.50
C ALA A 169 31.68 18.93 1.43
N GLN A 170 30.65 19.64 0.98
CA GLN A 170 29.96 20.66 1.79
C GLN A 170 29.12 20.07 2.92
N SER A 171 28.51 18.91 2.70
CA SER A 171 27.60 18.27 3.66
C SER A 171 28.33 17.75 4.91
N GLN A 172 29.62 17.40 4.79
CA GLN A 172 30.45 16.93 5.92
C GLN A 172 30.52 17.94 7.07
N ALA A 173 30.24 19.23 6.83
CA ALA A 173 30.24 20.28 7.84
C ALA A 173 28.87 20.51 8.54
N LEU A 174 27.77 19.94 8.04
CA LEU A 174 26.39 20.39 8.35
C LEU A 174 25.45 19.30 8.91
N GLY A 175 25.93 18.08 9.12
CA GLY A 175 25.16 16.99 9.75
C GLY A 175 24.77 15.88 8.77
N SER A 176 23.51 15.43 8.82
CA SER A 176 23.05 14.27 8.03
C SER A 176 22.72 14.64 6.57
N MET A 177 22.84 13.66 5.66
CA MET A 177 22.45 13.83 4.25
C MET A 177 20.96 14.10 4.06
N ARG A 178 20.13 13.61 5.00
CA ARG A 178 18.71 13.95 5.11
C ARG A 178 18.51 15.45 5.29
N ASP A 179 19.23 16.06 6.24
CA ASP A 179 19.08 17.48 6.54
C ASP A 179 19.67 18.34 5.42
N TRP A 180 20.78 17.92 4.83
CA TRP A 180 21.34 18.57 3.64
C TRP A 180 20.35 18.59 2.48
N HIS A 181 19.75 17.46 2.14
CA HIS A 181 18.76 17.39 1.06
C HIS A 181 17.52 18.25 1.34
N ARG A 182 17.03 18.25 2.59
CA ARG A 182 15.93 19.12 3.01
C ARG A 182 16.25 20.60 2.80
N GLN A 183 17.49 21.02 3.07
CA GLN A 183 17.92 22.40 2.80
C GLN A 183 17.93 22.71 1.29
N GLN A 184 18.34 21.77 0.44
CA GLN A 184 18.30 21.96 -1.02
C GLN A 184 16.86 22.11 -1.53
N LEU A 185 15.91 21.32 -1.02
CA LEU A 185 14.48 21.48 -1.34
C LEU A 185 13.97 22.85 -0.88
N ALA A 186 14.28 23.25 0.36
CA ALA A 186 13.85 24.54 0.91
C ALA A 186 14.38 25.75 0.12
N ARG A 187 15.66 25.73 -0.28
CA ARG A 187 16.29 26.78 -1.11
C ARG A 187 15.60 26.96 -2.46
N ASN A 188 15.04 25.88 -3.01
CA ASN A 188 14.40 25.86 -4.33
C ASN A 188 12.87 25.87 -4.28
N SER A 189 12.28 25.98 -3.08
CA SER A 189 10.83 25.92 -2.83
C SER A 189 10.00 26.85 -3.71
N GLY A 190 10.52 28.05 -4.02
CA GLY A 190 9.83 29.03 -4.88
C GLY A 190 9.56 28.51 -6.29
N ILE A 191 10.53 27.82 -6.90
CA ILE A 191 10.40 27.21 -8.23
C ILE A 191 9.65 25.88 -8.13
N LEU A 192 9.92 25.08 -7.11
CA LEU A 192 9.26 23.79 -6.91
C LEU A 192 7.76 23.93 -6.63
N ARG A 193 7.30 25.09 -6.15
CA ARG A 193 5.88 25.37 -5.94
C ARG A 193 5.06 25.33 -7.24
N SER A 194 5.64 25.70 -8.39
CA SER A 194 4.94 25.69 -9.67
C SER A 194 5.07 24.38 -10.44
N ILE A 195 5.83 23.42 -9.93
CA ILE A 195 6.09 22.14 -10.58
C ILE A 195 5.37 21.03 -9.80
N VAL A 196 4.52 20.27 -10.49
CA VAL A 196 3.88 19.07 -9.95
C VAL A 196 4.21 17.86 -10.82
N SER A 197 4.20 16.68 -10.21
CA SER A 197 4.33 15.41 -10.91
C SER A 197 3.51 14.34 -10.20
N ASN A 198 2.78 13.55 -10.99
CA ASN A 198 2.04 12.38 -10.54
C ASN A 198 2.91 11.11 -10.62
N ASP A 199 3.90 11.08 -11.51
CA ASP A 199 4.74 9.90 -11.74
C ASP A 199 6.04 9.90 -10.95
N THR A 200 6.55 11.08 -10.57
CA THR A 200 7.82 11.19 -9.86
C THR A 200 7.67 12.00 -8.58
N CYS A 201 8.03 11.39 -7.45
CA CYS A 201 8.07 12.09 -6.18
C CYS A 201 9.17 13.15 -6.23
N LEU A 202 8.81 14.43 -6.39
CA LEU A 202 9.76 15.54 -6.50
C LEU A 202 10.61 15.75 -5.24
N SER A 203 10.21 15.14 -4.10
CA SER A 203 10.99 15.14 -2.87
C SER A 203 12.17 14.18 -2.90
N CYS A 204 12.16 13.13 -3.71
CA CYS A 204 13.29 12.19 -3.80
C CYS A 204 13.72 11.86 -5.22
N ILE A 205 13.00 12.23 -6.26
CA ILE A 205 13.36 12.05 -7.68
C ILE A 205 13.75 10.57 -7.99
N ARG A 206 13.14 9.62 -7.27
CA ARG A 206 13.58 8.21 -7.26
C ARG A 206 12.45 7.20 -7.19
N ARG A 207 11.23 7.66 -6.88
CA ARG A 207 10.09 6.78 -6.61
C ARG A 207 8.81 7.44 -7.07
N ARG A 208 7.83 6.60 -7.39
CA ARG A 208 6.46 7.04 -7.64
C ARG A 208 5.81 7.57 -6.36
N PRO A 209 5.14 8.75 -6.39
CA PRO A 209 4.52 9.33 -5.21
C PRO A 209 3.13 8.75 -4.94
N GLN A 210 2.68 8.72 -3.69
CA GLN A 210 1.39 8.10 -3.29
C GLN A 210 0.49 9.03 -2.48
N TYR A 211 1.05 9.93 -1.66
CA TYR A 211 0.29 10.77 -0.73
C TYR A 211 0.23 12.22 -1.22
N GLY A 212 -0.96 12.70 -1.60
CA GLY A 212 -1.17 14.05 -2.12
C GLY A 212 -1.37 15.09 -1.02
N PHE A 213 -0.57 16.14 -1.03
CA PHE A 213 -0.66 17.27 -0.11
C PHE A 213 -1.55 18.39 -0.68
N PRO A 214 -2.13 19.26 0.18
CA PRO A 214 -3.04 20.34 -0.25
C PRO A 214 -2.43 21.34 -1.24
N CYS A 215 -1.10 21.44 -1.30
CA CYS A 215 -0.39 22.25 -2.28
C CYS A 215 -0.34 21.63 -3.69
N GLY A 216 -0.90 20.43 -3.90
CA GLY A 216 -0.90 19.68 -5.15
C GLY A 216 0.32 18.76 -5.34
N HIS A 217 1.28 18.78 -4.43
CA HIS A 217 2.43 17.88 -4.48
C HIS A 217 2.08 16.50 -3.93
N ILE A 218 2.54 15.44 -4.61
CA ILE A 218 2.39 14.07 -4.13
C ILE A 218 3.77 13.55 -3.69
N VAL A 219 3.83 12.84 -2.56
CA VAL A 219 5.07 12.30 -1.98
C VAL A 219 5.01 10.78 -1.81
N CYS A 220 6.14 10.10 -1.93
CA CYS A 220 6.23 8.63 -1.75
C CYS A 220 6.31 8.25 -0.27
N GLN A 221 6.01 6.98 0.03
CA GLN A 221 6.07 6.42 1.39
C GLN A 221 7.43 6.63 2.06
N ASN A 222 8.55 6.42 1.35
CA ASN A 222 9.88 6.63 1.91
C ASN A 222 10.12 8.08 2.32
N CYS A 223 9.62 9.06 1.55
CA CYS A 223 9.72 10.47 1.94
C CYS A 223 8.86 10.79 3.17
N ILE A 224 7.69 10.16 3.33
CA ILE A 224 6.92 10.25 4.57
C ILE A 224 7.76 9.73 5.74
N ARG A 225 8.31 8.51 5.64
CA ARG A 225 9.15 7.93 6.69
C ARG A 225 10.40 8.75 7.01
N THR A 226 11.04 9.32 5.99
CA THR A 226 12.31 10.05 6.11
C THR A 226 12.11 11.45 6.69
N PHE A 227 11.09 12.19 6.23
CA PHE A 227 10.96 13.63 6.50
C PHE A 227 9.81 13.98 7.46
N SER A 228 8.86 13.08 7.71
CA SER A 228 7.77 13.34 8.64
C SER A 228 8.08 12.77 10.03
N PRO A 229 7.84 13.53 11.11
CA PRO A 229 7.97 13.01 12.47
C PRO A 229 6.89 11.94 12.74
N LYS A 230 7.28 10.92 13.52
CA LYS A 230 6.35 9.96 14.12
C LYS A 230 5.65 10.58 15.33
N ILE A 231 4.40 10.18 15.58
CA ILE A 231 3.74 10.44 16.86
C ILE A 231 4.29 9.43 17.88
N SER A 232 4.76 9.91 19.04
CA SER A 232 5.34 9.04 20.08
C SER A 232 4.37 7.98 20.61
N SER A 233 3.06 8.26 20.59
CA SER A 233 2.01 7.34 21.04
C SER A 233 1.50 6.37 19.96
N GLU A 234 1.88 6.54 18.69
CA GLU A 234 1.36 5.79 17.53
C GLU A 234 2.51 5.49 16.54
N PRO A 235 3.15 4.30 16.64
CA PRO A 235 4.46 4.04 16.01
C PRO A 235 4.45 4.01 14.47
N TRP A 236 3.26 3.89 13.87
CA TRP A 236 3.05 3.85 12.41
C TRP A 236 2.34 5.09 11.87
N GLU A 237 2.08 6.09 12.70
CA GLU A 237 1.43 7.34 12.32
C GLU A 237 2.46 8.46 12.14
N TYR A 238 2.39 9.11 10.98
CA TYR A 238 3.29 10.17 10.55
C TYR A 238 2.50 11.47 10.34
N VAL A 239 3.02 12.56 10.90
CA VAL A 239 2.37 13.88 10.85
C VAL A 239 3.29 14.85 10.12
N PRO A 240 3.23 14.93 8.78
CA PRO A 240 3.98 15.95 8.04
C PRO A 240 3.50 17.34 8.49
N LYS A 241 4.44 18.16 8.98
CA LYS A 241 4.16 19.54 9.40
C LYS A 241 4.09 20.51 8.21
N SER A 242 4.82 20.20 7.15
CA SER A 242 4.83 20.94 5.90
C SER A 242 5.15 20.04 4.71
N CYS A 243 4.82 20.52 3.52
CA CYS A 243 5.18 19.89 2.28
C CYS A 243 6.70 19.75 2.14
N HIS A 244 7.17 18.53 1.91
CA HIS A 244 8.60 18.25 1.78
C HIS A 244 9.23 18.94 0.56
N ILE A 245 8.42 19.32 -0.43
CA ILE A 245 8.88 19.88 -1.71
C ILE A 245 8.85 21.42 -1.70
N CYS A 246 7.72 22.03 -1.36
CA CYS A 246 7.54 23.49 -1.41
C CYS A 246 7.45 24.18 -0.04
N GLY A 247 7.49 23.43 1.07
CA GLY A 247 7.48 23.99 2.42
C GLY A 247 6.11 24.53 2.91
N GLN A 248 5.04 24.42 2.11
CA GLN A 248 3.70 24.85 2.53
C GLN A 248 3.23 24.07 3.77
N PRO A 249 2.64 24.72 4.80
CA PRO A 249 2.12 24.03 5.97
C PRO A 249 1.05 22.99 5.61
N THR A 250 1.03 21.88 6.34
CA THR A 250 0.07 20.77 6.16
C THR A 250 -0.71 20.50 7.45
N PRO A 251 -1.55 21.45 7.91
CA PRO A 251 -2.25 21.32 9.18
C PRO A 251 -3.27 20.16 9.13
N GLY A 252 -3.33 19.38 10.22
CA GLY A 252 -4.33 18.33 10.38
C GLY A 252 -4.12 17.07 9.53
N ILE A 253 -2.97 16.93 8.87
CA ILE A 253 -2.64 15.74 8.08
C ILE A 253 -2.07 14.64 8.96
N SER A 254 -2.68 13.47 8.91
CA SER A 254 -2.16 12.23 9.48
C SER A 254 -2.09 11.15 8.40
N ILE A 255 -0.96 10.46 8.35
CA ILE A 255 -0.70 9.37 7.42
C ILE A 255 -0.27 8.16 8.23
N ARG A 256 -1.07 7.09 8.19
CA ARG A 256 -0.72 5.82 8.82
C ARG A 256 -0.14 4.87 7.77
N LEU A 257 1.03 4.32 8.05
CA LEU A 257 1.66 3.28 7.22
C LEU A 257 1.39 1.91 7.84
N PHE A 258 1.46 0.85 7.02
CA PHE A 258 1.33 -0.50 7.55
C PHE A 258 2.59 -0.91 8.34
N PRO A 259 2.43 -1.66 9.44
CA PRO A 259 3.55 -2.27 10.16
C PRO A 259 4.40 -3.16 9.25
N ASP A 260 5.72 -3.12 9.40
CA ASP A 260 6.64 -3.85 8.50
C ASP A 260 6.41 -5.36 8.54
N THR A 261 6.07 -5.93 9.71
CA THR A 261 5.82 -7.37 9.88
C THR A 261 4.37 -7.78 9.59
N SER A 262 3.56 -6.90 8.99
CA SER A 262 2.15 -7.19 8.73
C SER A 262 1.86 -7.72 7.32
N ARG A 263 1.00 -8.74 7.21
CA ARG A 263 0.34 -9.10 5.95
C ARG A 263 -0.95 -8.29 5.80
N LEU A 264 -1.26 -7.87 4.58
CA LEU A 264 -2.41 -7.02 4.31
C LEU A 264 -3.73 -7.81 4.35
N ARG A 265 -4.82 -7.14 4.75
CA ARG A 265 -6.18 -7.69 4.79
C ARG A 265 -7.03 -7.04 3.71
N VAL A 266 -7.80 -7.84 2.98
CA VAL A 266 -8.52 -7.41 1.78
C VAL A 266 -10.03 -7.44 2.00
N LEU A 267 -10.71 -6.39 1.53
CA LEU A 267 -12.15 -6.34 1.37
C LEU A 267 -12.51 -6.10 -0.10
N SER A 268 -13.42 -6.91 -0.63
CA SER A 268 -13.97 -6.76 -1.97
C SER A 268 -15.49 -6.63 -1.87
N ILE A 269 -16.06 -5.63 -2.55
CA ILE A 269 -17.51 -5.40 -2.55
C ILE A 269 -18.02 -5.40 -3.99
N ASP A 270 -18.98 -6.29 -4.24
CA ASP A 270 -19.57 -6.48 -5.57
C ASP A 270 -20.46 -5.31 -6.02
N GLY A 271 -20.66 -5.22 -7.34
CA GLY A 271 -21.70 -4.40 -7.95
C GLY A 271 -23.09 -5.02 -7.87
N GLY A 272 -24.13 -4.19 -7.80
CA GLY A 272 -25.52 -4.66 -7.75
C GLY A 272 -26.61 -3.60 -7.57
N GLY A 273 -26.36 -2.32 -7.90
CA GLY A 273 -27.37 -1.26 -7.76
C GLY A 273 -27.90 -1.16 -6.32
N ILE A 274 -29.23 -1.13 -6.15
CA ILE A 274 -29.88 -1.14 -4.82
C ILE A 274 -29.53 -2.35 -3.95
N ARG A 275 -29.13 -3.47 -4.58
CA ARG A 275 -28.70 -4.67 -3.85
C ARG A 275 -27.33 -4.50 -3.19
N GLY A 276 -26.63 -3.40 -3.48
CA GLY A 276 -25.49 -2.92 -2.69
C GLY A 276 -25.80 -2.72 -1.20
N SER A 277 -27.08 -2.75 -0.82
CA SER A 277 -27.53 -2.78 0.58
C SER A 277 -27.20 -4.09 1.32
N ALA A 278 -27.06 -5.22 0.62
CA ALA A 278 -26.65 -6.50 1.21
C ALA A 278 -25.21 -6.44 1.79
N PRO A 279 -24.18 -5.99 1.04
CA PRO A 279 -22.85 -5.75 1.59
C PRO A 279 -22.82 -4.86 2.83
N ILE A 280 -23.63 -3.80 2.88
CA ILE A 280 -23.73 -2.94 4.08
C ILE A 280 -24.31 -3.71 5.27
N GLY A 281 -25.33 -4.55 5.04
CA GLY A 281 -25.86 -5.48 6.06
C GLY A 281 -24.81 -6.46 6.58
N PHE A 282 -23.99 -7.03 5.69
CA PHE A 282 -22.87 -7.90 6.09
C PHE A 282 -21.80 -7.14 6.89
N LEU A 283 -21.42 -5.93 6.47
CA LEU A 283 -20.47 -5.09 7.20
C LEU A 283 -20.96 -4.76 8.61
N LYS A 284 -22.27 -4.50 8.76
CA LYS A 284 -22.88 -4.26 10.07
C LYS A 284 -22.80 -5.50 10.95
N ALA A 285 -23.11 -6.68 10.41
CA ALA A 285 -22.98 -7.94 11.13
C ALA A 285 -21.52 -8.23 11.54
N ILE A 286 -20.55 -7.95 10.67
CA ILE A 286 -19.12 -8.07 10.98
C ILE A 286 -18.73 -7.10 12.11
N GLN A 287 -19.15 -5.84 12.04
CA GLN A 287 -18.85 -4.84 13.07
C GLN A 287 -19.39 -5.25 14.44
N ASP A 288 -20.64 -5.69 14.49
CA ASP A 288 -21.31 -6.10 15.72
C ASP A 288 -20.65 -7.36 16.32
N GLU A 289 -20.25 -8.33 15.48
CA GLU A 289 -19.59 -9.58 15.91
C GLU A 289 -18.10 -9.38 16.29
N ILE A 290 -17.39 -8.40 15.70
CA ILE A 290 -16.07 -7.97 16.21
C ILE A 290 -16.23 -7.50 17.65
N GLY A 291 -17.28 -6.71 17.94
CA GLY A 291 -17.69 -6.36 19.29
C GLY A 291 -16.75 -5.43 20.05
N ILE A 292 -15.91 -4.67 19.34
CA ILE A 292 -15.02 -3.67 19.94
C ILE A 292 -15.75 -2.32 19.97
N PRO A 293 -15.94 -1.69 21.15
CA PRO A 293 -16.60 -0.39 21.26
C PRO A 293 -15.88 0.69 20.44
N TYR A 294 -16.65 1.54 19.75
CA TYR A 294 -16.16 2.66 18.91
C TYR A 294 -15.21 2.24 17.77
N TYR A 295 -15.11 0.95 17.47
CA TYR A 295 -14.29 0.43 16.40
C TYR A 295 -15.09 0.30 15.11
N ASN A 296 -14.71 1.09 14.10
CA ASN A 296 -15.33 1.03 12.79
C ASN A 296 -14.73 -0.12 11.96
N VAL A 297 -15.59 -0.92 11.33
CA VAL A 297 -15.21 -2.15 10.61
C VAL A 297 -14.19 -1.92 9.47
N GLN A 298 -14.18 -0.75 8.83
CA GLN A 298 -13.22 -0.45 7.76
C GLN A 298 -11.75 -0.46 8.24
N ARG A 299 -11.49 -0.34 9.55
CA ARG A 299 -10.14 -0.47 10.14
C ARG A 299 -9.62 -1.91 10.15
N SER A 300 -10.50 -2.90 9.92
CA SER A 300 -10.14 -4.32 9.83
C SER A 300 -9.51 -4.71 8.49
N PHE A 301 -9.56 -3.83 7.51
CA PHE A 301 -9.08 -4.08 6.15
C PHE A 301 -8.08 -3.02 5.72
N ASP A 302 -7.08 -3.42 4.97
CA ASP A 302 -5.97 -2.58 4.52
C ASP A 302 -6.15 -2.18 3.05
N VAL A 303 -6.65 -3.11 2.21
CA VAL A 303 -6.97 -2.88 0.79
C VAL A 303 -8.45 -3.14 0.56
N LYS A 304 -9.16 -2.19 -0.06
CA LYS A 304 -10.59 -2.29 -0.38
C LYS A 304 -10.84 -1.99 -1.84
N VAL A 305 -11.56 -2.87 -2.54
CA VAL A 305 -11.95 -2.60 -3.93
C VAL A 305 -13.45 -2.83 -4.11
N GLY A 306 -14.10 -1.85 -4.73
CA GLY A 306 -15.55 -1.87 -4.98
C GLY A 306 -15.89 -1.71 -6.46
N THR A 307 -16.93 -2.42 -6.89
CA THR A 307 -17.53 -2.27 -8.22
C THR A 307 -18.92 -1.64 -8.11
N SER A 308 -19.26 -0.67 -8.97
CA SER A 308 -20.61 -0.05 -9.02
C SER A 308 -21.11 0.45 -7.66
N SER A 309 -22.24 -0.05 -7.14
CA SER A 309 -22.73 0.23 -5.78
C SER A 309 -21.72 -0.10 -4.68
N GLY A 310 -20.88 -1.12 -4.88
CA GLY A 310 -19.74 -1.43 -4.01
C GLY A 310 -18.67 -0.34 -4.04
N ALA A 311 -18.48 0.35 -5.17
CA ALA A 311 -17.59 1.51 -5.26
C ALA A 311 -18.08 2.67 -4.39
N LEU A 312 -19.38 2.96 -4.41
CA LEU A 312 -19.97 3.96 -3.50
C LEU A 312 -19.72 3.58 -2.04
N SER A 313 -19.89 2.31 -1.70
CA SER A 313 -19.71 1.79 -0.34
C SER A 313 -18.28 2.01 0.18
N VAL A 314 -17.26 1.60 -0.59
CA VAL A 314 -15.85 1.77 -0.17
C VAL A 314 -15.44 3.24 -0.12
N ILE A 315 -15.93 4.10 -1.01
CA ILE A 315 -15.62 5.53 -0.95
C ILE A 315 -16.28 6.20 0.26
N CYS A 316 -17.54 5.87 0.58
CA CYS A 316 -18.18 6.41 1.78
C CYS A 316 -17.45 5.99 3.06
N LEU A 317 -17.11 4.70 3.19
CA LEU A 317 -16.45 4.16 4.39
C LEU A 317 -15.05 4.74 4.62
N ASP A 318 -14.24 4.82 3.56
CA ASP A 318 -12.82 5.13 3.69
C ASP A 318 -12.49 6.58 3.28
N ILE A 319 -12.99 7.08 2.14
CA ILE A 319 -12.66 8.44 1.66
C ILE A 319 -13.48 9.52 2.37
N LEU A 320 -14.73 9.24 2.73
CA LEU A 320 -15.56 10.15 3.54
C LEU A 320 -15.45 9.84 5.04
N GLY A 321 -14.98 8.65 5.40
CA GLY A 321 -14.77 8.25 6.79
C GLY A 321 -16.07 7.95 7.54
N TRP A 322 -17.14 7.60 6.82
CA TRP A 322 -18.44 7.32 7.42
C TRP A 322 -18.45 5.97 8.14
N ASN A 323 -19.33 5.84 9.14
CA ASN A 323 -19.64 4.54 9.73
C ASN A 323 -20.65 3.78 8.86
N VAL A 324 -20.89 2.50 9.18
CA VAL A 324 -21.78 1.64 8.41
C VAL A 324 -23.23 2.15 8.38
N ASP A 325 -23.70 2.77 9.46
CA ASP A 325 -25.07 3.27 9.59
C ASP A 325 -25.31 4.54 8.75
N ASP A 326 -24.29 5.41 8.64
CA ASP A 326 -24.30 6.58 7.76
C ASP A 326 -24.27 6.14 6.29
N CYS A 327 -23.44 5.14 5.94
CA CYS A 327 -23.42 4.56 4.60
C CYS A 327 -24.79 3.99 4.20
N MET A 328 -25.47 3.32 5.14
CA MET A 328 -26.82 2.78 4.94
C MET A 328 -27.83 3.89 4.64
N SER A 329 -27.84 4.94 5.45
CA SER A 329 -28.73 6.09 5.30
C SER A 329 -28.52 6.78 3.95
N HIS A 330 -27.25 6.95 3.56
CA HIS A 330 -26.90 7.51 2.28
C HIS A 330 -27.33 6.63 1.11
N LEU A 331 -27.10 5.32 1.14
CA LEU A 331 -27.49 4.43 0.04
C LEU A 331 -28.98 4.49 -0.24
N LYS A 332 -29.80 4.56 0.82
CA LYS A 332 -31.26 4.71 0.69
C LYS A 332 -31.63 6.04 0.02
N GLN A 333 -31.12 7.16 0.54
CA GLN A 333 -31.35 8.48 -0.05
C GLN A 333 -30.84 8.55 -1.50
N PHE A 334 -29.69 7.93 -1.76
CA PHE A 334 -29.06 7.90 -3.08
C PHE A 334 -29.91 7.12 -4.08
N ALA A 335 -30.46 5.97 -3.68
CA ALA A 335 -31.37 5.19 -4.51
C ALA A 335 -32.65 5.98 -4.84
N GLU A 336 -33.27 6.62 -3.84
CA GLU A 336 -34.49 7.43 -4.03
C GLU A 336 -34.28 8.60 -5.00
N GLN A 337 -33.11 9.23 -4.97
CA GLN A 337 -32.81 10.43 -5.79
C GLN A 337 -32.16 10.13 -7.14
N SER A 338 -31.51 8.96 -7.31
CA SER A 338 -30.81 8.61 -8.56
C SER A 338 -31.73 8.02 -9.61
N PHE A 339 -32.82 7.34 -9.22
CA PHE A 339 -33.75 6.68 -10.14
C PHE A 339 -34.95 7.56 -10.52
N ILE A 340 -34.73 8.85 -10.73
CA ILE A 340 -35.78 9.78 -11.22
C ILE A 340 -35.99 9.56 -12.72
N GLN A 341 -37.14 9.00 -13.10
CA GLN A 341 -37.46 8.74 -14.50
C GLN A 341 -37.47 10.03 -15.35
N ARG A 342 -36.97 9.92 -16.58
CA ARG A 342 -37.15 10.95 -17.60
C ARG A 342 -38.64 11.14 -17.88
N SER A 343 -39.23 12.19 -17.34
CA SER A 343 -40.60 12.58 -17.67
C SER A 343 -40.56 13.81 -18.58
N SER A 344 -41.01 13.66 -19.82
CA SER A 344 -41.26 14.80 -20.71
C SER A 344 -42.62 15.41 -20.38
N TRP A 345 -42.83 16.69 -20.71
CA TRP A 345 -44.16 17.31 -20.62
C TRP A 345 -45.20 16.51 -21.42
N PHE A 346 -44.77 15.90 -22.53
CA PHE A 346 -45.60 15.08 -23.40
C PHE A 346 -46.00 13.74 -22.76
N THR A 347 -45.10 13.09 -22.02
CA THR A 347 -45.40 11.82 -21.34
C THR A 347 -46.32 12.04 -20.14
N ARG A 348 -46.11 13.12 -19.37
CA ARG A 348 -47.02 13.53 -18.28
C ARG A 348 -48.43 13.90 -18.77
N LEU A 349 -48.55 14.43 -19.99
CA LEU A 349 -49.83 14.74 -20.60
C LEU A 349 -50.57 13.47 -21.05
N LEU A 350 -49.83 12.51 -21.63
CA LEU A 350 -50.38 11.24 -22.11
C LEU A 350 -50.75 10.27 -20.96
N ASP A 351 -50.00 10.26 -19.86
CA ASP A 351 -50.29 9.42 -18.68
C ASP A 351 -51.60 9.82 -17.97
N ARG A 352 -52.12 11.03 -18.21
CA ARG A 352 -53.43 11.48 -17.70
C ARG A 352 -54.61 10.97 -18.53
N LEU A 353 -54.36 10.31 -19.67
CA LEU A 353 -55.39 9.81 -20.58
C LEU A 353 -55.32 8.27 -20.62
N PRO A 354 -56.31 7.54 -20.06
CA PRO A 354 -56.27 6.09 -19.89
C PRO A 354 -56.20 5.29 -21.21
N LEU A 355 -56.49 5.93 -22.35
CA LEU A 355 -56.48 5.31 -23.68
C LEU A 355 -55.11 5.36 -24.40
N PHE A 356 -54.11 6.06 -23.87
CA PHE A 356 -52.81 6.30 -24.56
C PHE A 356 -51.58 5.76 -23.83
N SER A 357 -51.75 4.93 -22.79
CA SER A 357 -50.64 4.34 -22.02
C SER A 357 -49.62 3.58 -22.88
N ASN A 358 -50.09 2.88 -23.93
CA ASN A 358 -49.23 2.16 -24.88
C ASN A 358 -48.39 3.10 -25.76
N VAL A 359 -48.90 4.30 -26.07
CA VAL A 359 -48.20 5.33 -26.87
C VAL A 359 -47.18 6.07 -26.01
N ALA A 360 -47.53 6.37 -24.75
CA ALA A 360 -46.61 6.92 -23.76
C ALA A 360 -45.42 5.97 -23.53
N TRP A 361 -45.68 4.67 -23.38
CA TRP A 361 -44.64 3.64 -23.25
C TRP A 361 -43.74 3.54 -24.50
N LEU A 362 -44.31 3.54 -25.71
CA LEU A 362 -43.53 3.48 -26.95
C LEU A 362 -42.66 4.73 -27.11
N PHE A 363 -43.19 5.91 -26.77
CA PHE A 363 -42.45 7.15 -26.76
C PHE A 363 -41.34 7.15 -25.69
N GLN A 364 -41.62 6.63 -24.49
CA GLN A 364 -40.63 6.42 -23.44
C GLN A 364 -39.49 5.52 -23.94
N LEU A 365 -39.82 4.41 -24.61
CA LEU A 365 -38.85 3.49 -25.21
C LEU A 365 -38.01 4.17 -26.30
N ILE A 366 -38.64 4.93 -27.20
CA ILE A 366 -37.95 5.71 -28.24
C ILE A 366 -37.02 6.75 -27.60
N CYS A 367 -37.46 7.49 -26.58
CA CYS A 367 -36.62 8.42 -25.84
C CYS A 367 -35.46 7.71 -25.12
N THR A 368 -35.69 6.50 -24.59
CA THR A 368 -34.64 5.71 -23.92
C THR A 368 -33.58 5.24 -24.91
N LEU A 369 -34.00 4.84 -26.12
CA LEU A 369 -33.12 4.44 -27.22
C LEU A 369 -32.37 5.63 -27.83
N LEU A 370 -33.03 6.79 -28.00
CA LEU A 370 -32.43 8.00 -28.54
C LEU A 370 -31.45 8.67 -27.55
N ALA A 371 -31.75 8.62 -26.26
CA ALA A 371 -30.96 9.24 -25.21
C ALA A 371 -30.01 8.27 -24.49
N ASP A 372 -29.95 7.01 -24.95
CA ASP A 372 -29.00 5.97 -24.55
C ASP A 372 -28.98 5.69 -23.03
N SER A 373 -30.12 5.86 -22.34
CA SER A 373 -30.26 5.65 -20.89
C SER A 373 -31.70 5.80 -20.37
N LYS A 374 -32.07 4.99 -19.37
CA LYS A 374 -33.36 5.02 -18.65
C LYS A 374 -33.51 6.24 -17.74
N TYR A 375 -32.43 6.67 -17.10
CA TYR A 375 -32.41 7.77 -16.12
C TYR A 375 -31.58 8.97 -16.60
N THR A 376 -31.85 10.16 -16.06
CA THR A 376 -31.04 11.35 -16.36
C THR A 376 -29.70 11.28 -15.64
N ALA A 377 -28.61 11.65 -16.33
CA ALA A 377 -27.29 11.75 -15.73
C ALA A 377 -27.15 12.95 -14.76
N GLU A 378 -27.91 14.03 -14.99
CA GLU A 378 -27.79 15.29 -14.25
C GLU A 378 -28.15 15.14 -12.76
N GLY A 379 -29.19 14.35 -12.44
CA GLY A 379 -29.59 14.11 -11.04
C GLY A 379 -28.51 13.34 -10.27
N LEU A 380 -27.98 12.28 -10.91
CA LEU A 380 -26.88 11.48 -10.38
C LEU A 380 -25.61 12.33 -10.20
N GLU A 381 -25.23 13.14 -11.19
CA GLU A 381 -24.04 13.99 -11.13
C GLU A 381 -24.14 15.04 -10.03
N LYS A 382 -25.29 15.70 -9.89
CA LYS A 382 -25.53 16.67 -8.83
C LYS A 382 -25.35 16.02 -7.45
N LEU A 383 -25.96 14.86 -7.24
CA LEU A 383 -25.85 14.12 -5.99
C LEU A 383 -24.42 13.68 -5.69
N LEU A 384 -23.69 13.20 -6.71
CA LEU A 384 -22.30 12.82 -6.57
C LEU A 384 -21.41 14.03 -6.24
N ILE A 385 -21.65 15.19 -6.85
CA ILE A 385 -20.90 16.42 -6.57
C ILE A 385 -21.17 16.92 -5.15
N GLU A 386 -22.44 16.92 -4.72
CA GLU A 386 -22.85 17.35 -3.38
C GLU A 386 -22.27 16.44 -2.29
N THR A 387 -22.25 15.12 -2.53
CA THR A 387 -21.80 14.13 -1.54
C THR A 387 -20.28 14.02 -1.49
N TYR A 388 -19.64 13.82 -2.64
CA TYR A 388 -18.21 13.45 -2.71
C TYR A 388 -17.30 14.67 -2.93
N GLY A 389 -17.88 15.83 -3.23
CA GLY A 389 -17.20 17.11 -3.39
C GLY A 389 -16.74 17.37 -4.83
N GLN A 390 -17.02 18.58 -5.32
CA GLN A 390 -16.71 18.99 -6.68
C GLN A 390 -15.22 18.97 -7.04
N ASN A 391 -14.34 19.22 -6.06
CA ASN A 391 -12.90 19.41 -6.25
C ASN A 391 -12.04 18.36 -5.55
N ARG A 392 -12.64 17.33 -4.94
CA ARG A 392 -11.90 16.28 -4.24
C ARG A 392 -11.20 15.38 -5.26
N SER A 393 -9.88 15.40 -5.25
CA SER A 393 -9.04 14.53 -6.05
C SER A 393 -9.01 13.11 -5.51
N THR A 394 -8.67 12.18 -6.39
CA THR A 394 -8.42 10.77 -6.06
C THR A 394 -7.27 10.60 -5.08
N THR A 395 -6.19 11.40 -5.21
CA THR A 395 -4.97 11.30 -4.40
C THR A 395 -4.92 12.25 -3.20
N ASP A 396 -6.01 12.98 -2.93
CA ASP A 396 -6.12 13.84 -1.75
C ASP A 396 -6.04 13.01 -0.46
N ILE A 397 -5.35 13.56 0.54
CA ILE A 397 -5.41 13.00 1.90
C ILE A 397 -6.86 12.96 2.39
N SER A 398 -7.25 11.80 2.90
CA SER A 398 -8.60 11.50 3.36
C SER A 398 -8.54 10.67 4.65
N PRO A 399 -9.69 10.41 5.32
CA PRO A 399 -9.74 9.48 6.45
C PRO A 399 -9.11 8.10 6.14
N ALA A 400 -9.19 7.63 4.88
CA ALA A 400 -8.51 6.44 4.40
C ALA A 400 -7.00 6.51 4.69
N THR A 401 -6.36 7.63 4.38
CA THR A 401 -4.93 7.85 4.61
C THR A 401 -4.57 7.80 6.10
N ALA A 402 -5.45 8.30 6.98
CA ALA A 402 -5.25 8.29 8.44
C ALA A 402 -5.36 6.89 9.06
N ILE A 403 -6.07 5.96 8.40
CA ILE A 403 -6.13 4.55 8.82
C ILE A 403 -5.21 3.63 8.00
N GLY A 404 -4.50 4.19 7.01
CA GLY A 404 -3.62 3.46 6.09
C GLY A 404 -4.34 2.71 4.97
N ALA A 405 -5.63 2.98 4.74
CA ALA A 405 -6.44 2.27 3.76
C ALA A 405 -6.10 2.63 2.31
N HIS A 406 -5.97 1.59 1.50
CA HIS A 406 -5.84 1.65 0.04
C HIS A 406 -7.17 1.27 -0.57
N VAL A 407 -7.76 2.17 -1.37
CA VAL A 407 -9.11 2.05 -1.91
C VAL A 407 -9.04 2.07 -3.42
N GLY A 408 -9.76 1.16 -4.07
CA GLY A 408 -9.87 1.02 -5.51
C GLY A 408 -11.31 0.94 -6.00
N VAL A 409 -11.56 1.50 -7.19
CA VAL A 409 -12.86 1.50 -7.89
C VAL A 409 -12.65 0.99 -9.31
N THR A 410 -13.40 -0.05 -9.69
CA THR A 410 -13.32 -0.61 -11.04
C THR A 410 -14.16 0.17 -12.05
N LEU A 411 -13.63 0.31 -13.26
CA LEU A 411 -14.25 0.98 -14.39
C LEU A 411 -14.09 0.11 -15.65
N THR A 412 -15.06 0.15 -16.56
CA THR A 412 -14.94 -0.49 -17.87
C THR A 412 -14.83 0.59 -18.94
N ARG A 413 -13.82 0.53 -19.80
CA ARG A 413 -13.73 1.45 -20.95
C ARG A 413 -14.74 1.04 -22.02
N ALA A 414 -15.57 1.99 -22.47
CA ALA A 414 -16.66 1.73 -23.40
C ALA A 414 -16.20 1.28 -24.80
N ARG A 415 -15.00 1.70 -25.23
CA ARG A 415 -14.48 1.42 -26.58
C ARG A 415 -14.05 -0.03 -26.79
N ASP A 416 -13.34 -0.60 -25.82
CA ASP A 416 -12.60 -1.87 -25.97
C ASP A 416 -12.92 -2.88 -24.84
N GLY A 417 -13.75 -2.50 -23.86
CA GLY A 417 -14.08 -3.36 -22.72
C GLY A 417 -12.94 -3.52 -21.70
N SER A 418 -11.83 -2.79 -21.85
CA SER A 418 -10.69 -2.92 -20.93
C SER A 418 -11.03 -2.42 -19.52
N VAL A 419 -10.51 -3.14 -18.52
CA VAL A 419 -10.73 -2.86 -17.11
C VAL A 419 -9.75 -1.80 -16.63
N PHE A 420 -10.27 -0.81 -15.91
CA PHE A 420 -9.50 0.23 -15.24
C PHE A 420 -9.76 0.23 -13.74
N LEU A 421 -8.74 0.58 -12.96
CA LEU A 421 -8.81 0.71 -11.50
C LEU A 421 -8.43 2.13 -11.08
N ALA A 422 -9.39 2.88 -10.56
CA ALA A 422 -9.15 4.19 -9.96
C ALA A 422 -8.89 4.05 -8.46
N THR A 423 -7.78 4.60 -7.98
CA THR A 423 -7.27 4.38 -6.62
C THR A 423 -7.01 5.68 -5.87
N ASN A 424 -6.93 5.61 -4.54
CA ASN A 424 -6.47 6.75 -3.71
C ASN A 424 -4.94 6.87 -3.57
N TYR A 425 -4.20 6.05 -4.32
CA TYR A 425 -2.72 6.00 -4.36
C TYR A 425 -2.29 5.72 -5.80
N ASN A 426 -1.08 6.13 -6.17
CA ASN A 426 -0.49 5.68 -7.44
C ASN A 426 0.20 4.33 -7.26
N SER A 427 0.02 3.42 -8.21
CA SER A 427 0.70 2.11 -8.20
C SER A 427 2.21 2.29 -8.09
N ALA A 428 2.84 1.59 -7.13
CA ALA A 428 4.28 1.65 -6.89
C ALA A 428 5.09 1.00 -8.01
N THR A 429 4.51 0.00 -8.68
CA THR A 429 5.06 -0.63 -9.88
C THR A 429 4.44 0.07 -11.08
N GLY A 430 5.25 0.73 -11.92
CA GLY A 430 4.78 1.25 -13.22
C GLY A 430 4.02 0.17 -14.01
N GLN A 431 3.18 0.59 -14.97
CA GLN A 431 2.25 -0.29 -15.70
C GLN A 431 2.90 -1.63 -16.06
N ALA A 432 2.56 -2.69 -15.32
CA ALA A 432 2.93 -4.04 -15.71
C ALA A 432 2.25 -4.29 -17.06
N GLN A 433 3.05 -4.43 -18.12
CA GLN A 433 2.58 -4.55 -19.50
C GLN A 433 1.67 -5.78 -19.71
N ASP A 434 1.57 -6.67 -18.72
CA ASP A 434 0.85 -7.94 -18.75
C ASP A 434 -0.13 -8.05 -17.55
N SER A 435 -1.05 -7.08 -17.43
CA SER A 435 -2.07 -7.06 -16.38
C SER A 435 -3.48 -7.02 -16.97
N ASP A 436 -4.40 -7.78 -16.35
CA ASP A 436 -5.81 -7.90 -16.74
C ASP A 436 -6.61 -6.59 -16.54
N TYR A 437 -6.02 -5.61 -15.86
CA TYR A 437 -6.58 -4.28 -15.63
C TYR A 437 -5.47 -3.22 -15.66
N ARG A 438 -5.85 -1.97 -15.91
CA ARG A 438 -4.94 -0.83 -15.92
C ARG A 438 -5.27 0.12 -14.78
N HIS A 439 -4.25 0.64 -14.10
CA HIS A 439 -4.48 1.74 -13.16
C HIS A 439 -4.97 2.98 -13.90
N PHE A 440 -5.87 3.72 -13.26
CA PHE A 440 -6.41 4.98 -13.74
C PHE A 440 -5.39 6.09 -13.48
N GLU A 441 -4.32 6.09 -14.27
CA GLU A 441 -3.18 6.97 -14.07
C GLU A 441 -3.29 8.19 -14.98
N LEU A 442 -3.08 9.38 -14.41
CA LEU A 442 -3.03 10.62 -15.15
C LEU A 442 -1.58 11.05 -15.34
N ASN A 443 -1.18 11.17 -16.60
CA ASN A 443 0.12 11.70 -16.95
C ASN A 443 0.25 13.16 -16.48
N ASP A 444 1.50 13.57 -16.25
CA ASP A 444 1.84 14.94 -15.94
C ASP A 444 1.22 15.94 -16.95
N GLY A 445 0.43 16.89 -16.44
CA GLY A 445 -0.27 17.90 -17.25
C GLY A 445 -1.77 17.63 -17.46
N GLN A 446 -2.28 16.45 -17.06
CA GLN A 446 -3.72 16.19 -17.05
C GLN A 446 -4.34 16.62 -15.71
N SER A 447 -5.53 17.23 -15.76
CA SER A 447 -6.30 17.61 -14.56
C SER A 447 -6.55 16.38 -13.69
N GLN A 448 -6.23 16.47 -12.40
CA GLN A 448 -6.42 15.37 -11.46
C GLN A 448 -7.87 14.83 -11.48
N SER A 449 -8.00 13.50 -11.40
CA SER A 449 -9.27 12.81 -11.46
C SER A 449 -10.03 13.05 -10.17
N LYS A 450 -11.28 13.50 -10.30
CA LYS A 450 -12.14 13.79 -9.17
C LYS A 450 -12.98 12.56 -8.84
N TRP A 451 -13.19 12.28 -7.56
CA TRP A 451 -13.97 11.11 -7.13
C TRP A 451 -15.38 11.09 -7.72
N TRP A 452 -16.07 12.23 -7.81
CA TRP A 452 -17.42 12.28 -8.39
C TRP A 452 -17.44 11.87 -9.88
N GLN A 453 -16.39 12.19 -10.65
CA GLN A 453 -16.28 11.80 -12.06
C GLN A 453 -16.04 10.30 -12.22
N VAL A 454 -15.15 9.76 -11.38
CA VAL A 454 -14.86 8.32 -11.30
C VAL A 454 -16.14 7.57 -10.94
N LEU A 455 -16.84 7.98 -9.89
CA LEU A 455 -18.06 7.32 -9.43
C LEU A 455 -19.20 7.44 -10.43
N ARG A 456 -19.34 8.58 -11.12
CA ARG A 456 -20.30 8.75 -12.21
C ARG A 456 -20.11 7.74 -13.33
N CYS A 457 -18.87 7.37 -13.63
CA CYS A 457 -18.56 6.32 -14.61
C CYS A 457 -18.76 4.92 -14.01
N ALA A 458 -18.31 4.70 -12.77
CA ALA A 458 -18.35 3.41 -12.09
C ALA A 458 -19.78 2.90 -11.86
N THR A 459 -20.77 3.79 -11.74
CA THR A 459 -22.19 3.45 -11.57
C THR A 459 -23.00 3.59 -12.87
N ALA A 460 -22.34 3.86 -14.00
CA ALA A 460 -23.00 4.04 -15.28
C ALA A 460 -23.37 2.69 -15.94
N ALA A 461 -24.29 1.95 -15.31
CA ALA A 461 -24.71 0.64 -15.81
C ALA A 461 -25.39 0.80 -17.17
N PRO A 462 -25.05 -0.03 -18.19
CA PRO A 462 -25.72 -0.02 -19.48
C PRO A 462 -27.23 -0.14 -19.31
N TYR A 463 -28.00 0.47 -20.22
CA TYR A 463 -29.45 0.64 -20.13
C TYR A 463 -29.92 1.63 -19.04
N TYR A 464 -29.25 1.70 -17.90
CA TYR A 464 -29.63 2.59 -16.78
C TYR A 464 -29.13 4.02 -16.98
N PHE A 465 -27.82 4.20 -17.16
CA PHE A 465 -27.16 5.51 -17.23
C PHE A 465 -26.19 5.57 -18.40
N LYS A 466 -26.07 6.74 -19.02
CA LYS A 466 -25.17 6.97 -20.16
C LYS A 466 -23.70 6.88 -19.69
N PRO A 467 -22.80 6.24 -20.47
CA PRO A 467 -21.36 6.31 -20.24
C PRO A 467 -20.86 7.76 -20.15
N ALA A 468 -19.82 7.99 -19.36
CA ALA A 468 -19.28 9.33 -19.12
C ALA A 468 -17.80 9.41 -19.50
N ARG A 469 -17.36 10.61 -19.89
CA ARG A 469 -15.97 10.85 -20.31
C ARG A 469 -15.17 11.41 -19.15
N ILE A 470 -13.97 10.88 -18.93
CA ILE A 470 -13.01 11.44 -17.98
C ILE A 470 -11.79 11.92 -18.76
N GLY A 471 -11.66 13.25 -18.90
CA GLY A 471 -10.54 13.91 -19.56
C GLY A 471 -10.18 13.29 -20.92
N ASP A 472 -8.89 13.03 -21.11
CA ASP A 472 -8.34 12.41 -22.32
C ASP A 472 -8.30 10.88 -22.26
N LEU A 473 -8.60 10.28 -21.10
CA LEU A 473 -8.52 8.83 -20.87
C LEU A 473 -9.61 8.05 -21.62
N GLY A 474 -10.71 8.74 -21.97
CA GLY A 474 -11.78 8.21 -22.81
C GLY A 474 -13.12 8.15 -22.11
N VAL A 475 -14.02 7.35 -22.69
CA VAL A 475 -15.38 7.13 -22.21
C VAL A 475 -15.41 5.83 -21.40
N PHE A 476 -15.93 5.93 -20.17
CA PHE A 476 -16.02 4.85 -19.21
C PHE A 476 -17.48 4.59 -18.81
N GLN A 477 -17.72 3.37 -18.37
CA GLN A 477 -19.01 2.86 -17.92
C GLN A 477 -18.79 1.92 -16.73
N ASP A 478 -19.89 1.34 -16.22
CA ASP A 478 -19.89 0.53 -15.01
C ASP A 478 -18.83 -0.59 -15.05
N GLY A 479 -18.09 -0.75 -13.96
CA GLY A 479 -17.07 -1.78 -13.81
C GLY A 479 -17.64 -3.20 -13.83
N GLY A 480 -18.90 -3.38 -13.45
CA GLY A 480 -19.55 -4.69 -13.35
C GLY A 480 -19.82 -5.36 -14.70
N LEU A 481 -19.72 -4.59 -15.79
CA LEU A 481 -19.73 -5.11 -17.16
C LEU A 481 -18.56 -6.06 -17.46
N ALA A 482 -17.41 -5.82 -16.84
CA ALA A 482 -16.23 -6.64 -17.02
C ALA A 482 -15.91 -7.41 -15.74
N VAL A 483 -15.99 -6.76 -14.57
CA VAL A 483 -15.59 -7.32 -13.28
C VAL A 483 -16.59 -6.92 -12.20
N ASN A 484 -17.67 -7.71 -12.05
CA ASN A 484 -18.67 -7.46 -11.01
C ASN A 484 -18.16 -7.78 -9.59
N ASN A 485 -17.36 -8.83 -9.45
CA ASN A 485 -16.66 -9.18 -8.21
C ASN A 485 -15.16 -8.83 -8.35
N PRO A 486 -14.68 -7.74 -7.73
CA PRO A 486 -13.31 -7.27 -7.92
C PRO A 486 -12.27 -7.98 -7.03
N VAL A 487 -12.59 -9.13 -6.43
CA VAL A 487 -11.72 -9.80 -5.44
C VAL A 487 -10.32 -10.12 -5.99
N CYS A 488 -10.20 -10.58 -7.23
CA CYS A 488 -8.91 -10.91 -7.83
C CYS A 488 -8.03 -9.66 -8.00
N ILE A 489 -8.63 -8.53 -8.38
CA ILE A 489 -7.95 -7.23 -8.46
C ILE A 489 -7.51 -6.79 -7.06
N ALA A 490 -8.38 -6.92 -6.06
CA ALA A 490 -8.09 -6.54 -4.69
C ALA A 490 -6.94 -7.36 -4.06
N ILE A 491 -6.90 -8.66 -4.30
CA ILE A 491 -5.79 -9.53 -3.90
C ILE A 491 -4.49 -9.10 -4.59
N ARG A 492 -4.55 -8.89 -5.91
CA ARG A 492 -3.37 -8.49 -6.69
C ARG A 492 -2.79 -7.16 -6.20
N GLU A 493 -3.63 -6.18 -5.93
CA GLU A 493 -3.21 -4.89 -5.36
C GLU A 493 -2.59 -5.05 -3.97
N ALA A 494 -3.17 -5.89 -3.11
CA ALA A 494 -2.58 -6.18 -1.81
C ALA A 494 -1.20 -6.84 -1.92
N THR A 495 -1.03 -7.77 -2.85
CA THR A 495 0.27 -8.37 -3.14
C THR A 495 1.26 -7.30 -3.61
N LEU A 496 0.88 -6.44 -4.57
CA LEU A 496 1.74 -5.38 -5.12
C LEU A 496 2.15 -4.32 -4.09
N LEU A 497 1.27 -4.02 -3.13
CA LEU A 497 1.55 -3.09 -2.03
C LEU A 497 2.44 -3.71 -0.95
N SER A 498 2.55 -5.04 -0.90
CA SER A 498 3.41 -5.74 0.06
C SER A 498 4.88 -5.67 -0.39
N PRO A 499 5.84 -5.25 0.47
CA PRO A 499 7.25 -5.06 0.07
C PRO A 499 7.95 -6.27 -0.57
N ASP A 500 7.48 -7.46 -0.23
CA ASP A 500 8.00 -8.77 -0.63
C ASP A 500 7.00 -9.56 -1.48
N MET A 501 5.94 -8.91 -1.98
CA MET A 501 4.87 -9.57 -2.72
C MET A 501 4.18 -10.70 -1.94
N ALA A 502 4.14 -10.61 -0.60
CA ALA A 502 3.44 -11.57 0.23
C ALA A 502 1.93 -11.59 -0.05
N GLU A 503 1.33 -12.78 0.05
CA GLU A 503 -0.13 -12.95 -0.02
C GLU A 503 -0.82 -12.29 1.18
N PRO A 504 -2.06 -11.79 1.00
CA PRO A 504 -2.84 -11.22 2.09
C PRO A 504 -3.16 -12.27 3.17
N SER A 505 -3.31 -11.84 4.43
CA SER A 505 -3.69 -12.75 5.52
C SER A 505 -5.16 -13.18 5.42
N ILE A 506 -6.04 -12.22 5.14
CA ILE A 506 -7.49 -12.42 5.06
C ILE A 506 -8.03 -11.73 3.82
N VAL A 507 -8.95 -12.40 3.13
CA VAL A 507 -9.75 -11.82 2.05
C VAL A 507 -11.22 -12.03 2.36
N VAL A 508 -11.96 -10.92 2.41
CA VAL A 508 -13.43 -10.92 2.54
C VAL A 508 -14.04 -10.37 1.27
N SER A 509 -14.92 -11.14 0.64
CA SER A 509 -15.69 -10.74 -0.53
C SER A 509 -17.18 -10.67 -0.15
N LEU A 510 -17.83 -9.54 -0.41
CA LEU A 510 -19.23 -9.27 -0.07
C LEU A 510 -20.06 -9.15 -1.34
N GLY A 511 -20.96 -10.11 -1.52
CA GLY A 511 -21.87 -10.19 -2.65
C GLY A 511 -23.13 -9.35 -2.49
N THR A 512 -23.75 -9.04 -3.63
CA THR A 512 -25.04 -8.32 -3.72
C THR A 512 -26.22 -9.27 -3.93
N GLY A 513 -26.02 -10.56 -3.70
CA GLY A 513 -27.02 -11.61 -3.87
C GLY A 513 -27.02 -12.24 -5.25
N SER A 514 -27.65 -13.41 -5.34
CA SER A 514 -27.88 -14.13 -6.60
C SER A 514 -29.15 -14.97 -6.51
N ALA A 515 -29.79 -15.22 -7.65
CA ALA A 515 -30.92 -16.15 -7.72
C ALA A 515 -30.43 -17.61 -7.52
N SER A 516 -31.25 -18.43 -6.86
CA SER A 516 -31.02 -19.88 -6.77
C SER A 516 -31.21 -20.55 -8.13
N ASP A 517 -30.37 -21.54 -8.46
CA ASP A 517 -30.44 -22.28 -9.73
C ASP A 517 -31.71 -23.14 -9.89
N ASP A 518 -32.53 -23.30 -8.84
CA ASP A 518 -33.63 -24.25 -8.78
C ASP A 518 -35.01 -23.76 -9.31
N ASP A 519 -35.14 -22.53 -9.83
CA ASP A 519 -36.48 -22.02 -10.18
C ASP A 519 -36.83 -22.11 -11.68
N ASN A 520 -37.66 -23.13 -11.98
CA ASN A 520 -38.57 -23.23 -13.13
C ASN A 520 -39.75 -22.24 -12.98
N GLY A 521 -39.46 -20.97 -12.70
CA GLY A 521 -40.45 -19.92 -12.49
C GLY A 521 -40.98 -19.33 -13.81
N SER A 522 -42.30 -19.31 -13.97
CA SER A 522 -43.01 -18.79 -15.14
C SER A 522 -42.68 -17.32 -15.43
N SER A 523 -41.75 -17.10 -16.35
CA SER A 523 -41.33 -15.77 -16.82
C SER A 523 -42.47 -15.08 -17.60
N GLY A 524 -42.94 -13.93 -17.13
CA GLY A 524 -43.96 -13.15 -17.84
C GLY A 524 -43.46 -12.64 -19.21
N ILE A 525 -44.40 -12.46 -20.16
CA ILE A 525 -44.17 -12.08 -21.58
C ILE A 525 -43.30 -10.80 -21.75
N LEU A 526 -43.25 -9.93 -20.74
CA LEU A 526 -42.42 -8.71 -20.72
C LEU A 526 -40.93 -8.97 -20.41
N SER A 527 -40.62 -10.01 -19.64
CA SER A 527 -39.25 -10.38 -19.24
C SER A 527 -38.48 -11.09 -20.36
N GLU A 528 -39.17 -11.57 -21.40
CA GLU A 528 -38.61 -12.28 -22.55
C GLU A 528 -38.22 -11.36 -23.72
N LYS A 529 -38.30 -10.04 -23.55
CA LYS A 529 -37.91 -9.07 -24.58
C LYS A 529 -36.38 -9.03 -24.77
N PHE A 530 -35.92 -8.72 -25.98
CA PHE A 530 -34.51 -8.77 -26.37
C PHE A 530 -33.57 -7.96 -25.46
N LEU A 531 -33.91 -6.70 -25.15
CA LEU A 531 -33.02 -5.82 -24.35
C LEU A 531 -32.88 -6.28 -22.89
N PRO A 532 -33.96 -6.58 -22.13
CA PRO A 532 -33.84 -7.15 -20.78
C PRO A 532 -33.20 -8.54 -20.74
N ARG A 533 -33.37 -9.36 -21.79
CA ARG A 533 -32.69 -10.66 -21.89
C ARG A 533 -31.21 -10.51 -22.15
N LEU A 534 -30.82 -9.59 -23.03
CA LEU A 534 -29.43 -9.32 -23.35
C LEU A 534 -28.70 -8.75 -22.13
N SER A 535 -29.31 -7.82 -21.40
CA SER A 535 -28.73 -7.31 -20.14
C SER A 535 -28.57 -8.43 -19.11
N ARG A 536 -29.58 -9.28 -18.91
CA ARG A 536 -29.49 -10.43 -17.98
C ARG A 536 -28.41 -11.43 -18.38
N ALA A 537 -28.29 -11.74 -19.67
CA ALA A 537 -27.25 -12.62 -20.18
C ALA A 537 -25.84 -12.03 -19.95
N LEU A 538 -25.69 -10.72 -20.13
CA LEU A 538 -24.44 -9.98 -19.90
C LEU A 538 -24.04 -10.01 -18.42
N TRP A 539 -24.97 -9.74 -17.51
CA TRP A 539 -24.73 -9.79 -16.05
C TRP A 539 -24.51 -11.22 -15.55
N LYS A 540 -25.10 -12.23 -16.20
CA LYS A 540 -24.85 -13.64 -15.88
C LYS A 540 -23.43 -14.07 -16.25
N GLN A 541 -22.85 -13.52 -17.32
CA GLN A 541 -21.46 -13.80 -17.71
C GLN A 541 -20.43 -13.20 -16.75
N THR A 542 -20.77 -12.09 -16.07
CA THR A 542 -19.93 -11.49 -15.02
C THR A 542 -20.32 -11.95 -13.61
N GLY A 543 -21.02 -13.09 -13.50
CA GLY A 543 -21.59 -13.58 -12.26
C GLY A 543 -20.55 -13.76 -11.15
N SER A 544 -20.77 -13.09 -10.01
CA SER A 544 -19.83 -13.06 -8.89
C SER A 544 -19.51 -14.43 -8.30
N LYS A 545 -20.46 -15.37 -8.33
CA LYS A 545 -20.28 -16.77 -7.90
C LYS A 545 -19.24 -17.49 -8.76
N VAL A 546 -19.22 -17.26 -10.08
CA VAL A 546 -18.25 -17.88 -11.00
C VAL A 546 -16.84 -17.39 -10.71
N THR A 547 -16.66 -16.07 -10.56
CA THR A 547 -15.37 -15.46 -10.21
C THR A 547 -14.84 -16.01 -8.89
N TRP A 548 -15.71 -16.15 -7.87
CA TRP A 548 -15.33 -16.72 -6.59
C TRP A 548 -14.92 -18.19 -6.69
N SER A 549 -15.68 -19.01 -7.42
CA SER A 549 -15.35 -20.42 -7.66
C SER A 549 -14.01 -20.58 -8.41
N HIS A 550 -13.73 -19.71 -9.38
CA HIS A 550 -12.46 -19.68 -10.09
C HIS A 550 -11.28 -19.29 -9.18
N LEU A 551 -11.49 -18.34 -8.25
CA LEU A 551 -10.48 -18.00 -7.25
C LEU A 551 -10.16 -19.20 -6.36
N LEU A 552 -11.19 -19.90 -5.87
CA LEU A 552 -11.00 -21.10 -5.03
C LEU A 552 -10.29 -22.22 -5.79
N SER A 553 -10.57 -22.42 -7.08
CA SER A 553 -9.90 -23.46 -7.88
C SER A 553 -8.42 -23.16 -8.17
N HIS A 554 -8.03 -21.89 -8.13
CA HIS A 554 -6.64 -21.45 -8.33
C HIS A 554 -5.88 -21.23 -7.01
N GLN A 555 -6.53 -21.44 -5.86
CA GLN A 555 -5.85 -21.34 -4.58
C GLN A 555 -4.82 -22.46 -4.44
N ARG A 556 -3.56 -22.07 -4.19
CA ARG A 556 -2.48 -23.04 -3.94
C ARG A 556 -2.78 -23.79 -2.64
N ALA A 557 -2.49 -25.10 -2.63
CA ALA A 557 -2.68 -25.95 -1.45
C ALA A 557 -1.92 -25.44 -0.21
N ASP A 558 -0.80 -24.73 -0.42
CA ASP A 558 0.06 -24.18 0.63
C ASP A 558 -0.24 -22.71 0.99
N SER A 559 -1.33 -22.12 0.48
CA SER A 559 -1.68 -20.73 0.79
C SER A 559 -2.25 -20.59 2.20
N ASP A 560 -1.64 -19.74 3.03
CA ASP A 560 -2.13 -19.42 4.37
C ASP A 560 -3.33 -18.45 4.37
N THR A 561 -3.65 -17.85 3.22
CA THR A 561 -4.69 -16.83 3.09
C THR A 561 -6.07 -17.37 3.46
N LYS A 562 -6.76 -16.70 4.39
CA LYS A 562 -8.12 -17.06 4.80
C LYS A 562 -9.14 -16.35 3.92
N LEU A 563 -9.92 -17.13 3.16
CA LEU A 563 -10.93 -16.64 2.23
C LEU A 563 -12.33 -16.72 2.85
N PHE A 564 -13.09 -15.63 2.77
CA PHE A 564 -14.48 -15.54 3.22
C PHE A 564 -15.33 -14.86 2.16
N ARG A 565 -16.45 -15.50 1.80
CA ARG A 565 -17.48 -14.93 0.92
C ARG A 565 -18.81 -14.94 1.64
N PHE A 566 -19.48 -13.80 1.64
CA PHE A 566 -20.85 -13.66 2.11
C PHE A 566 -21.71 -13.20 0.95
N ASP A 567 -22.83 -13.87 0.75
CA ASP A 567 -23.76 -13.59 -0.34
C ASP A 567 -25.20 -13.87 0.13
N VAL A 568 -26.18 -13.26 -0.53
CA VAL A 568 -27.60 -13.48 -0.25
C VAL A 568 -28.18 -14.42 -1.30
N ASP A 569 -28.79 -15.52 -0.86
CA ASP A 569 -29.58 -16.37 -1.74
C ASP A 569 -31.05 -15.94 -1.61
N PHE A 570 -31.60 -15.35 -2.69
CA PHE A 570 -32.99 -14.93 -2.70
C PHE A 570 -33.90 -16.13 -2.98
N MET A 571 -34.92 -16.32 -2.13
CA MET A 571 -35.99 -17.31 -2.37
C MET A 571 -36.96 -16.74 -3.43
N GLY A 572 -36.66 -16.93 -4.71
CA GLY A 572 -37.46 -16.48 -5.86
C GLY A 572 -36.71 -15.54 -6.83
N GLU A 573 -37.45 -14.72 -7.58
CA GLU A 573 -36.86 -13.75 -8.53
C GLU A 573 -35.98 -12.70 -7.82
N GLU A 574 -34.81 -12.44 -8.39
CA GLU A 574 -33.84 -11.49 -7.87
C GLU A 574 -34.37 -10.05 -7.96
N PRO A 575 -34.26 -9.22 -6.89
CA PRO A 575 -34.67 -7.82 -6.96
C PRO A 575 -33.96 -7.07 -8.09
N LEU A 576 -34.70 -6.20 -8.79
CA LEU A 576 -34.13 -5.38 -9.85
C LEU A 576 -33.13 -4.36 -9.27
N LEU A 577 -32.14 -3.97 -10.07
CA LEU A 577 -31.05 -3.06 -9.65
C LEU A 577 -31.55 -1.66 -9.24
N ASP A 578 -32.78 -1.29 -9.63
CA ASP A 578 -33.45 0.00 -9.39
C ASP A 578 -34.71 -0.11 -8.50
N GLU A 579 -34.97 -1.27 -7.89
CA GLU A 579 -36.14 -1.49 -7.03
C GLU A 579 -35.91 -0.96 -5.60
N VAL A 580 -36.06 0.36 -5.44
CA VAL A 580 -35.78 1.08 -4.19
C VAL A 580 -36.56 0.54 -2.98
N SER A 581 -37.77 0.01 -3.18
CA SER A 581 -38.60 -0.58 -2.11
C SER A 581 -37.96 -1.79 -1.43
N MET A 582 -37.02 -2.48 -2.09
CA MET A 582 -36.40 -3.70 -1.56
C MET A 582 -35.11 -3.44 -0.76
N VAL A 583 -34.57 -2.22 -0.78
CA VAL A 583 -33.29 -1.86 -0.13
C VAL A 583 -33.22 -2.35 1.33
N GLU A 584 -34.26 -2.05 2.11
CA GLU A 584 -34.27 -2.38 3.54
C GLU A 584 -34.43 -3.88 3.79
N ARG A 585 -35.24 -4.55 2.98
CA ARG A 585 -35.45 -6.01 3.07
C ARG A 585 -34.17 -6.77 2.73
N VAL A 586 -33.49 -6.37 1.65
CA VAL A 586 -32.23 -6.99 1.21
C VAL A 586 -31.16 -6.83 2.28
N ARG A 587 -31.01 -5.63 2.84
CA ARG A 587 -30.09 -5.33 3.94
C ARG A 587 -30.36 -6.21 5.16
N GLN A 588 -31.60 -6.24 5.64
CA GLN A 588 -31.94 -6.99 6.85
C GLN A 588 -31.75 -8.49 6.64
N THR A 589 -32.10 -9.01 5.46
CA THR A 589 -31.86 -10.40 5.10
C THR A 589 -30.37 -10.75 5.15
N ALA A 590 -29.51 -9.90 4.57
CA ALA A 590 -28.06 -10.09 4.62
C ALA A 590 -27.53 -10.10 6.06
N TYR A 591 -27.98 -9.18 6.90
CA TYR A 591 -27.61 -9.12 8.32
C TYR A 591 -28.02 -10.40 9.08
N ASP A 592 -29.28 -10.82 8.93
CA ASP A 592 -29.82 -11.98 9.62
C ASP A 592 -29.16 -13.29 9.15
N MET A 593 -28.83 -13.41 7.86
CA MET A 593 -28.09 -14.55 7.33
C MET A 593 -26.67 -14.61 7.87
N ALA A 594 -25.96 -13.48 7.89
CA ALA A 594 -24.58 -13.44 8.38
C ALA A 594 -24.48 -13.75 9.87
N THR A 595 -25.34 -13.16 10.71
CA THR A 595 -25.34 -13.38 12.16
C THR A 595 -25.58 -14.85 12.55
N ARG A 596 -26.35 -15.60 11.74
CA ARG A 596 -26.56 -17.04 11.93
C ARG A 596 -25.35 -17.88 11.49
N SER A 597 -24.52 -17.37 10.59
CA SER A 597 -23.38 -18.10 10.01
C SER A 597 -22.23 -18.31 11.00
N SER A 598 -21.75 -19.56 11.12
CA SER A 598 -20.50 -19.86 11.84
C SER A 598 -19.28 -19.24 11.15
N SER A 599 -19.35 -19.02 9.84
CA SER A 599 -18.29 -18.37 9.06
C SER A 599 -18.05 -16.92 9.51
N LEU A 600 -19.11 -16.19 9.87
CA LEU A 600 -19.00 -14.83 10.42
C LEU A 600 -18.24 -14.83 11.74
N ARG A 601 -18.62 -15.72 12.67
CA ARG A 601 -17.94 -15.88 13.97
C ARG A 601 -16.46 -16.25 13.79
N ARG A 602 -16.16 -17.12 12.82
CA ARG A 602 -14.78 -17.50 12.47
C ARG A 602 -14.00 -16.31 11.91
N LEU A 603 -14.57 -15.55 10.96
CA LEU A 603 -13.96 -14.33 10.44
C LEU A 603 -13.62 -13.34 11.56
N CYS A 604 -14.59 -13.03 12.43
CA CYS A 604 -14.38 -12.01 13.45
C CYS A 604 -13.35 -12.42 14.51
N ARG A 605 -13.22 -13.72 14.81
CA ARG A 605 -12.09 -14.25 15.61
C ARG A 605 -10.74 -13.98 14.95
N HIS A 606 -10.62 -14.28 13.66
CA HIS A 606 -9.41 -13.95 12.92
C HIS A 606 -9.16 -12.43 12.88
N LEU A 607 -10.18 -11.60 12.63
CA LEU A 607 -10.02 -10.13 12.62
C LEU A 607 -9.54 -9.57 13.96
N ARG A 608 -9.98 -10.13 15.09
CA ARG A 608 -9.45 -9.77 16.43
C ARG A 608 -8.00 -10.23 16.60
N ALA A 609 -7.65 -11.45 16.20
CA ALA A 609 -6.28 -11.95 16.25
C ALA A 609 -5.32 -11.11 15.39
N GLU A 610 -5.78 -10.64 14.22
CA GLU A 610 -5.03 -9.78 13.30
C GLU A 610 -4.76 -8.35 13.82
N LEU A 611 -5.34 -7.98 14.97
CA LEU A 611 -4.95 -6.77 15.69
C LEU A 611 -3.64 -6.95 16.47
N PHE A 612 -3.09 -8.16 16.54
CA PHE A 612 -1.79 -8.43 17.12
C PHE A 612 -0.73 -8.70 16.06
N LEU A 613 0.49 -8.27 16.35
CA LEU A 613 1.65 -8.40 15.49
C LEU A 613 2.82 -8.94 16.32
N PHE A 614 3.81 -9.50 15.63
CA PHE A 614 5.07 -9.90 16.24
C PHE A 614 6.24 -9.17 15.59
N GLU A 615 7.17 -8.72 16.42
CA GLU A 615 8.43 -8.10 16.00
C GLU A 615 9.58 -8.76 16.76
N LEU A 616 10.66 -9.08 16.06
CA LEU A 616 11.93 -9.48 16.68
C LEU A 616 12.51 -8.32 17.48
N ASP A 617 13.24 -8.64 18.54
CA ASP A 617 13.98 -7.67 19.34
C ASP A 617 15.17 -7.13 18.54
N GLU A 618 15.14 -5.84 18.24
CA GLU A 618 16.22 -5.16 17.51
C GLU A 618 17.53 -5.14 18.30
N LEU A 619 17.50 -5.16 19.64
CA LEU A 619 18.72 -5.16 20.45
C LEU A 619 19.34 -6.56 20.58
N HIS A 620 18.55 -7.60 20.39
CA HIS A 620 18.95 -9.00 20.54
C HIS A 620 18.54 -9.80 19.30
N PRO A 621 19.19 -9.55 18.14
CA PRO A 621 18.86 -10.26 16.91
C PRO A 621 19.11 -11.77 17.05
N PRO A 622 18.44 -12.62 16.25
CA PRO A 622 18.59 -14.06 16.32
C PRO A 622 20.06 -14.51 16.21
N TYR A 623 20.51 -15.34 17.15
CA TYR A 623 21.88 -15.84 17.18
C TYR A 623 21.93 -17.36 17.33
N PHE A 624 22.93 -17.99 16.72
CA PHE A 624 23.07 -19.44 16.73
C PHE A 624 23.82 -19.90 17.98
N LEU A 625 23.21 -20.80 18.78
CA LEU A 625 23.80 -21.36 19.98
C LEU A 625 23.41 -22.82 20.13
N ARG A 626 24.41 -23.71 20.29
CA ARG A 626 24.21 -25.14 20.59
C ARG A 626 23.27 -25.87 19.61
N GLY A 627 23.37 -25.58 18.31
CA GLY A 627 22.62 -26.31 17.28
C GLY A 627 21.25 -25.71 16.91
N ALA A 628 20.84 -24.61 17.53
CA ALA A 628 19.60 -23.90 17.21
C ALA A 628 19.79 -22.38 17.28
N TYR A 629 18.95 -21.64 16.58
CA TYR A 629 18.85 -20.19 16.72
C TYR A 629 18.01 -19.83 17.94
N GLN A 630 18.55 -18.96 18.78
CA GLN A 630 17.86 -18.31 19.89
C GLN A 630 17.21 -17.04 19.35
N CYS A 631 15.90 -16.90 19.54
CA CYS A 631 15.13 -15.75 19.08
C CYS A 631 14.42 -15.08 20.25
N ALA A 632 14.43 -13.75 20.25
CA ALA A 632 13.68 -12.92 21.18
C ALA A 632 12.84 -11.92 20.38
N GLY A 633 11.65 -11.61 20.87
CA GLY A 633 10.77 -10.63 20.25
C GLY A 633 9.61 -10.24 21.14
N ARG A 634 8.65 -9.51 20.58
CA ARG A 634 7.49 -8.98 21.29
C ARG A 634 6.21 -9.16 20.48
N ILE A 635 5.14 -9.55 21.16
CA ILE A 635 3.77 -9.48 20.66
C ILE A 635 3.20 -8.11 21.04
N ILE A 636 2.74 -7.35 20.06
CA ILE A 636 2.21 -5.99 20.22
C ILE A 636 0.80 -5.87 19.66
N CYS A 637 -0.01 -4.95 20.21
CA CYS A 637 -1.34 -4.64 19.70
C CYS A 637 -1.33 -3.43 18.75
N ARG A 638 -2.15 -3.47 17.69
CA ARG A 638 -2.40 -2.35 16.77
C ARG A 638 -3.22 -1.23 17.42
N LEU A 639 -4.05 -1.55 18.42
CA LEU A 639 -4.80 -0.57 19.21
C LEU A 639 -3.92 -0.08 20.38
N ARG A 640 -4.15 1.14 20.87
CA ARG A 640 -3.32 1.78 21.90
C ARG A 640 -4.06 1.99 23.21
N ALA A 641 -3.37 1.84 24.34
CA ALA A 641 -3.94 1.83 25.69
C ALA A 641 -4.73 3.08 26.11
N HIS A 642 -4.44 4.20 25.47
CA HIS A 642 -5.12 5.46 25.74
C HIS A 642 -6.47 5.59 25.04
N THR A 643 -6.83 4.71 24.10
CA THR A 643 -8.07 4.80 23.34
C THR A 643 -9.21 3.97 23.98
N PRO A 644 -10.47 4.41 23.87
CA PRO A 644 -11.61 3.65 24.40
C PRO A 644 -11.78 2.29 23.71
N GLU A 645 -11.43 2.19 22.41
CA GLU A 645 -11.48 0.94 21.63
C GLU A 645 -10.54 -0.11 22.23
N TYR A 646 -9.31 0.27 22.55
CA TYR A 646 -8.35 -0.65 23.17
C TYR A 646 -8.86 -1.16 24.51
N LYS A 647 -9.34 -0.25 25.37
CA LYS A 647 -9.84 -0.63 26.70
C LYS A 647 -11.02 -1.59 26.60
N GLY A 648 -11.93 -1.35 25.65
CA GLY A 648 -13.02 -2.27 25.34
C GLY A 648 -12.53 -3.62 24.81
N PHE A 649 -11.56 -3.60 23.89
CA PHE A 649 -10.98 -4.80 23.30
C PHE A 649 -10.26 -5.69 24.34
N ILE A 650 -9.42 -5.12 25.20
CA ILE A 650 -8.72 -5.90 26.24
C ILE A 650 -9.71 -6.50 27.25
N ARG A 651 -10.77 -5.76 27.64
CA ARG A 651 -11.83 -6.31 28.50
C ARG A 651 -12.52 -7.50 27.85
N GLN A 652 -12.91 -7.35 26.58
CA GLN A 652 -13.53 -8.41 25.79
C GLN A 652 -12.65 -9.66 25.74
N LEU A 653 -11.34 -9.51 25.52
CA LEU A 653 -10.38 -10.62 25.51
C LEU A 653 -10.21 -11.27 26.90
N CYS A 654 -10.19 -10.47 27.97
CA CYS A 654 -10.12 -11.00 29.34
C CYS A 654 -11.37 -11.84 29.70
N GLU A 655 -12.56 -11.35 29.34
CA GLU A 655 -13.84 -12.06 29.54
C GLU A 655 -13.87 -13.39 28.79
N ARG A 656 -13.27 -13.44 27.60
CA ARG A 656 -13.10 -14.65 26.78
C ARG A 656 -11.92 -15.53 27.19
N GLN A 657 -11.21 -15.17 28.27
CA GLN A 657 -10.02 -15.86 28.77
C GLN A 657 -8.93 -16.02 27.70
N ALA A 658 -8.75 -15.01 26.85
CA ALA A 658 -7.91 -15.12 25.69
C ALA A 658 -6.43 -15.29 26.05
N THR A 659 -5.73 -16.16 25.33
CA THR A 659 -4.35 -16.55 25.60
C THR A 659 -3.56 -16.67 24.29
N PHE A 660 -2.34 -16.15 24.25
CA PHE A 660 -1.43 -16.39 23.12
C PHE A 660 -0.72 -17.72 23.28
N ARG A 661 -0.64 -18.51 22.21
CA ARG A 661 0.18 -19.72 22.12
C ARG A 661 1.39 -19.46 21.23
N VAL A 662 2.58 -19.67 21.78
CA VAL A 662 3.87 -19.60 21.06
C VAL A 662 4.64 -20.88 21.32
N GLY A 663 4.56 -21.83 20.38
CA GLY A 663 5.06 -23.18 20.60
C GLY A 663 4.37 -23.82 21.81
N ALA A 664 5.13 -24.13 22.86
CA ALA A 664 4.63 -24.68 24.13
C ALA A 664 4.29 -23.61 25.19
N GLN A 665 4.55 -22.33 24.92
CA GLN A 665 4.30 -21.23 25.86
C GLN A 665 2.88 -20.68 25.70
N PHE A 666 2.23 -20.38 26.82
CA PHE A 666 0.91 -19.78 26.88
C PHE A 666 0.98 -18.45 27.66
N LEU A 667 0.57 -17.35 27.02
CA LEU A 667 0.61 -16.01 27.60
C LEU A 667 -0.82 -15.47 27.70
N ARG A 668 -1.39 -15.50 28.91
CA ARG A 668 -2.76 -15.08 29.15
C ARG A 668 -2.88 -13.55 29.14
N ILE A 669 -3.89 -13.02 28.46
CA ILE A 669 -4.22 -11.60 28.50
C ILE A 669 -4.96 -11.30 29.80
N THR A 670 -4.55 -10.24 30.51
CA THR A 670 -5.09 -9.89 31.84
C THR A 670 -5.55 -8.44 31.91
N TYR A 671 -6.37 -8.12 32.91
CA TYR A 671 -6.90 -6.78 33.14
C TYR A 671 -5.81 -5.73 33.41
N GLU A 672 -4.61 -6.14 33.82
CA GLU A 672 -3.45 -5.25 33.99
C GLU A 672 -3.08 -4.55 32.67
N ASN A 673 -3.33 -5.21 31.53
CA ASN A 673 -3.02 -4.66 30.21
C ASN A 673 -4.00 -3.57 29.75
N ILE A 674 -5.06 -3.23 30.50
CA ILE A 674 -6.07 -2.25 30.06
C ILE A 674 -5.50 -0.83 29.95
N ASN A 675 -4.59 -0.46 30.85
CA ASN A 675 -4.07 0.90 30.95
C ASN A 675 -2.66 1.07 30.36
N THR A 676 -2.04 -0.02 29.90
CA THR A 676 -0.68 -0.03 29.33
C THR A 676 -0.70 -0.70 27.97
N ASP A 677 0.08 -0.21 27.01
CA ASP A 677 0.16 -0.84 25.69
C ASP A 677 0.62 -2.31 25.84
N LEU A 678 -0.18 -3.24 25.33
CA LEU A 678 0.12 -4.67 25.38
C LEU A 678 1.42 -4.95 24.63
N CYS A 679 2.40 -5.47 25.36
CA CYS A 679 3.72 -5.83 24.85
C CYS A 679 4.24 -7.04 25.62
N TYR A 680 4.04 -8.24 25.06
CA TYR A 680 4.55 -9.47 25.65
C TYR A 680 5.89 -9.83 25.04
N LYS A 681 6.95 -9.88 25.86
CA LYS A 681 8.25 -10.41 25.42
C LYS A 681 8.19 -11.92 25.34
N VAL A 682 8.67 -12.48 24.24
CA VAL A 682 8.67 -13.91 23.98
C VAL A 682 10.04 -14.36 23.50
N ASN A 683 10.54 -15.44 24.10
CA ASN A 683 11.79 -16.08 23.73
C ASN A 683 11.52 -17.51 23.29
N PHE A 684 12.10 -17.92 22.17
CA PHE A 684 11.93 -19.27 21.63
C PHE A 684 13.14 -19.69 20.80
N THR A 685 13.20 -20.96 20.45
CA THR A 685 14.29 -21.55 19.67
C THR A 685 13.79 -22.15 18.38
N VAL A 686 14.51 -21.92 17.27
CA VAL A 686 14.23 -22.55 15.98
C VAL A 686 15.47 -23.27 15.45
N PRO A 687 15.34 -24.41 14.76
CA PRO A 687 16.50 -25.13 14.23
C PRO A 687 17.20 -24.36 13.11
N THR A 688 16.44 -23.66 12.25
CA THR A 688 16.97 -22.85 11.14
C THR A 688 16.21 -21.54 11.01
N LEU A 689 16.81 -20.51 10.37
CA LEU A 689 16.13 -19.23 10.14
C LEU A 689 14.93 -19.34 9.17
N SER A 690 14.93 -20.35 8.30
CA SER A 690 13.81 -20.66 7.41
C SER A 690 12.68 -21.46 8.10
N SER A 691 12.88 -21.87 9.35
CA SER A 691 11.83 -22.55 10.12
C SER A 691 10.66 -21.61 10.37
N SER A 692 9.45 -22.11 10.12
CA SER A 692 8.22 -21.37 10.37
C SER A 692 7.82 -21.49 11.84
N ILE A 693 7.41 -20.38 12.45
CA ILE A 693 6.81 -20.34 13.77
C ILE A 693 5.39 -19.81 13.69
N SER A 694 4.49 -20.44 14.45
CA SER A 694 3.11 -20.00 14.61
C SER A 694 2.91 -19.33 15.96
N ILE A 695 2.33 -18.13 15.92
CA ILE A 695 1.78 -17.45 17.07
C ILE A 695 0.27 -17.32 16.85
N ALA A 696 -0.52 -17.85 17.78
CA ALA A 696 -1.97 -17.83 17.69
C ALA A 696 -2.61 -17.26 18.96
N LEU A 697 -3.73 -16.58 18.78
CA LEU A 697 -4.64 -16.18 19.84
C LEU A 697 -5.72 -17.27 20.00
N LEU A 698 -5.90 -17.74 21.23
CA LEU A 698 -6.99 -18.63 21.61
C LEU A 698 -8.06 -17.82 22.34
N GLU A 699 -9.31 -17.90 21.88
CA GLU A 699 -10.49 -17.33 22.54
C GLU A 699 -11.43 -18.49 22.94
N GLY A 700 -11.37 -18.98 24.17
CA GLY A 700 -12.19 -20.13 24.64
C GLY A 700 -11.60 -21.51 24.32
N ALA A 701 -12.45 -22.56 24.36
CA ALA A 701 -12.02 -23.95 24.19
C ALA A 701 -11.80 -24.29 22.70
N ASP A 702 -10.53 -24.54 22.36
CA ASP A 702 -10.02 -25.24 21.16
C ASP A 702 -10.05 -24.56 19.79
N GLU A 703 -10.39 -23.27 19.67
CA GLU A 703 -10.30 -22.58 18.37
C GLU A 703 -9.18 -21.53 18.32
N GLU A 704 -8.08 -21.88 17.65
CA GLU A 704 -6.91 -21.01 17.47
C GLU A 704 -7.03 -20.12 16.22
N SER A 705 -6.62 -18.85 16.35
CA SER A 705 -6.54 -17.89 15.25
C SER A 705 -5.15 -17.27 15.22
N HIS A 706 -4.42 -17.43 14.11
CA HIS A 706 -3.10 -16.82 13.96
C HIS A 706 -3.17 -15.29 14.08
N ILE A 707 -2.15 -14.70 14.70
CA ILE A 707 -1.96 -13.24 14.69
C ILE A 707 -1.49 -12.80 13.30
N ASN A 708 -1.55 -11.49 13.02
CA ASN A 708 -1.21 -10.98 11.69
C ASN A 708 0.22 -11.34 11.29
N GLY A 709 0.36 -11.87 10.07
CA GLY A 709 1.63 -12.34 9.51
C GLY A 709 2.04 -13.76 9.92
N SER A 710 1.44 -14.33 10.97
CA SER A 710 1.71 -15.70 11.41
C SER A 710 0.92 -16.72 10.56
N PRO A 711 1.49 -17.90 10.25
CA PRO A 711 2.85 -18.33 10.57
C PRO A 711 3.90 -17.65 9.70
N PHE A 712 5.10 -17.43 10.25
CA PHE A 712 6.19 -16.76 9.55
C PHE A 712 7.54 -17.45 9.77
N ALA A 713 8.42 -17.36 8.76
CA ALA A 713 9.82 -17.73 8.91
C ALA A 713 10.61 -16.61 9.62
N ILE A 714 11.64 -16.96 10.38
CA ILE A 714 12.45 -15.95 11.09
C ILE A 714 13.23 -15.07 10.11
N GLU A 715 13.71 -15.63 9.01
CA GLU A 715 14.35 -14.85 7.94
C GLU A 715 13.39 -13.82 7.30
N TRP A 716 12.09 -14.11 7.27
CA TRP A 716 11.08 -13.18 6.77
C TRP A 716 10.94 -11.96 7.68
N LEU A 717 10.92 -12.17 9.01
CA LEU A 717 10.92 -11.08 9.99
C LEU A 717 12.19 -10.24 9.94
N ILE A 718 13.37 -10.89 9.86
CA ILE A 718 14.67 -10.21 9.73
C ILE A 718 14.66 -9.27 8.52
N ARG A 719 14.19 -9.75 7.36
CA ARG A 719 14.11 -8.94 6.13
C ARG A 719 13.13 -7.78 6.27
N ARG A 720 11.95 -8.01 6.85
CA ARG A 720 10.91 -6.96 6.97
C ARG A 720 11.25 -5.86 7.97
N GLN A 721 11.81 -6.24 9.12
CA GLN A 721 12.37 -5.27 10.07
C GLN A 721 13.74 -4.72 9.62
N ALA A 722 14.26 -5.20 8.50
CA ALA A 722 15.60 -4.91 7.97
C ALA A 722 16.70 -4.97 9.04
N LEU A 723 16.65 -5.98 9.91
CA LEU A 723 17.67 -6.22 10.94
C LEU A 723 19.02 -6.59 10.33
N ASN A 724 19.01 -7.02 9.06
CA ASN A 724 20.20 -7.29 8.26
C ASN A 724 20.65 -6.10 7.38
N ALA A 725 20.06 -4.92 7.54
CA ALA A 725 20.43 -3.73 6.77
C ALA A 725 21.71 -3.07 7.29
N GLY A 726 22.83 -3.77 7.17
CA GLY A 726 24.10 -3.30 7.74
C GLY A 726 24.73 -2.09 7.05
N PHE A 727 24.13 -1.63 5.96
CA PHE A 727 24.51 -0.40 5.25
C PHE A 727 23.40 0.65 5.28
N GLY A 728 22.52 0.59 6.28
CA GLY A 728 21.40 1.51 6.46
C GLY A 728 20.19 1.18 5.57
N THR A 729 19.13 1.98 5.71
CA THR A 729 17.83 1.72 5.07
C THR A 729 17.40 2.82 4.10
N SER A 730 16.49 2.48 3.19
CA SER A 730 15.99 3.41 2.15
C SER A 730 15.08 4.52 2.64
N ASP A 731 14.61 4.40 3.86
CA ASP A 731 13.75 5.34 4.58
C ASP A 731 14.50 6.09 5.69
N HIS A 732 15.84 5.95 5.77
CA HIS A 732 16.70 6.65 6.73
C HIS A 732 16.30 6.41 8.20
N ARG A 733 15.75 5.23 8.52
CA ARG A 733 15.52 4.86 9.92
C ARG A 733 16.86 4.58 10.59
N GLU A 734 17.00 5.11 11.80
CA GLU A 734 18.10 4.75 12.70
C GLU A 734 17.77 3.39 13.30
N LEU A 735 18.66 2.41 13.12
CA LEU A 735 18.53 1.08 13.68
C LEU A 735 19.27 1.05 15.02
N ALA A 736 18.74 0.35 16.03
CA ALA A 736 19.35 0.33 17.37
C ALA A 736 20.82 -0.12 17.41
N HIS A 737 21.30 -0.83 16.39
CA HIS A 737 22.70 -1.22 16.25
C HIS A 737 23.66 -0.07 15.85
N SER A 738 23.16 1.08 15.37
CA SER A 738 24.02 2.20 14.93
C SER A 738 24.75 2.91 16.06
N ASP A 739 24.26 2.80 17.30
CA ASP A 739 24.87 3.47 18.47
C ASP A 739 26.09 2.73 19.03
N LEU A 740 26.28 1.45 18.67
CA LEU A 740 27.45 0.67 19.09
C LEU A 740 28.73 1.03 18.33
N ASP A 741 28.61 1.78 17.24
CA ASP A 741 29.74 2.22 16.40
C ASP A 741 30.30 3.60 16.80
N CYS A 742 29.74 4.25 17.84
CA CYS A 742 30.10 5.60 18.29
C CYS A 742 30.72 5.64 19.70
N VAL A 743 31.59 4.68 20.04
CA VAL A 743 32.56 4.88 21.13
C VAL A 743 33.97 4.72 20.53
N PRO A 744 34.78 5.80 20.50
CA PRO A 744 36.12 5.78 19.90
C PRO A 744 37.11 4.86 20.62
#